data_AF-A0A7Y4JMQ8-F1
#
_entry.id   AF-A0A7Y4JMQ8-F1
#
_cell.length_a   1.000
_cell.length_b   1.000
_cell.length_c   1.000
_cell.angle_alpha   90.00
_cell.angle_beta   90.00
_cell.angle_gamma   90.00
#
_symmetry.space_group_name_H-M   'P 1'
#
loop_
_entity.id
_entity.type
_entity.pdbx_description
1 polymer ?
#
loop_
_entity_poly.entity_id
_entity_poly.type
_entity_poly.pdbx_seq_one_letter_code
_entity_poly.pdbx_strand_id
1 'polypeptide(L)'
;MFSVRCLAPLASAALLLALPAAAEEAVCAPVAKVPLERHLRQLSLDLLGRPPTMEEYKAFQAKGSVTADDVRKMMKDESFYTRMREFHRALLRSNINGSVQGNGDYRVSGTPLSFAGNNSNALRGGQSQRCDGEIAQDACKANPQDPHQDNSTPPACRDAQGVPLPVSYDYDPNFYQCRPLDVNATEPELKFADCNALKANATYGKYVNFCDNRYNGTAGKSVGYLCLPDPNKNTTNVLVPSPATGVITAWVQPGGGTGLRLDRCGFDISKDSSGKDLPLGKWRPQTGCVQREGYVTTTVQPYWSTTTEPVKVCAVEAQDRPTNPYTGESCETARFNGDRSCGCGDKMRRCEVSDVHTARVAAFNEEPLFITDSVVRNDEPYFNILTTRRSYVNGPLSEFYRQRQGVGVFSVKAPADNAVLPAVTYASTTQWSEYVRDSTHSGVLTTPAFLYRFPTQRARVNEFYEAFLCKHFAPAADASLPPPDDACNRENNLAKRCGCNYCHATIEPTGAHWGRYAERSALFLSPDQFPRLDVKCRDCALNGDTGCGGECSQYVMQAFDGDGANSLGLLKTYLYRTADEEKNIEGGPQALVRRMMETGDLERCTVKRIWNEFLGRAMTAEEQRLYLQTLSQDFAKNNHSLKGLIEQVVMSDAYRRID
;
A
#
# COMPACT_ATOMS: atom_id res chain seq x y z
N MET A 1 21.77 -69.85 -39.84
CA MET A 1 22.87 -69.42 -38.96
C MET A 1 22.30 -68.82 -37.68
N PHE A 2 23.10 -68.77 -36.62
CA PHE A 2 22.80 -68.48 -35.21
C PHE A 2 21.81 -67.30 -34.97
N SER A 3 20.77 -67.41 -34.12
CA SER A 3 20.71 -67.66 -32.65
C SER A 3 20.93 -66.36 -31.85
N VAL A 4 20.00 -65.89 -31.00
CA VAL A 4 19.95 -66.03 -29.50
C VAL A 4 18.83 -65.06 -29.03
N ARG A 5 17.98 -65.23 -27.99
CA ARG A 5 17.48 -66.33 -27.11
C ARG A 5 16.08 -65.86 -26.62
N CYS A 6 15.03 -66.68 -26.63
CA CYS A 6 14.57 -67.62 -25.58
C CYS A 6 14.03 -66.98 -24.28
N LEU A 7 12.72 -67.18 -24.07
CA LEU A 7 11.93 -66.89 -22.86
C LEU A 7 11.54 -68.20 -22.17
N ALA A 8 11.56 -68.22 -20.83
CA ALA A 8 10.89 -69.21 -19.96
C ALA A 8 11.42 -70.68 -20.06
N PRO A 9 11.15 -71.60 -19.08
CA PRO A 9 9.83 -71.89 -18.51
C PRO A 9 9.75 -71.96 -16.96
N LEU A 10 8.51 -72.21 -16.51
CA LEU A 10 8.07 -72.39 -15.12
C LEU A 10 8.33 -73.81 -14.56
N ALA A 11 8.51 -73.88 -13.24
CA ALA A 11 8.11 -74.97 -12.31
C ALA A 11 8.73 -76.38 -12.51
N SER A 12 8.93 -77.21 -11.47
CA SER A 12 8.39 -77.15 -10.10
C SER A 12 9.28 -77.85 -9.06
N ALA A 13 9.13 -77.43 -7.80
CA ALA A 13 9.31 -78.18 -6.55
C ALA A 13 10.48 -79.18 -6.39
N ALA A 14 11.49 -78.78 -5.61
CA ALA A 14 11.89 -79.44 -4.35
C ALA A 14 13.10 -78.74 -3.71
N LEU A 15 12.91 -78.08 -2.56
CA LEU A 15 14.00 -77.92 -1.59
C LEU A 15 13.44 -77.87 -0.16
N LEU A 16 14.06 -78.68 0.71
CA LEU A 16 13.74 -78.77 2.13
C LEU A 16 14.37 -77.61 2.92
N LEU A 17 13.84 -77.40 4.13
CA LEU A 17 14.50 -76.71 5.26
C LEU A 17 14.77 -75.20 5.09
N ALA A 18 13.74 -74.40 5.35
CA ALA A 18 13.91 -73.11 6.00
C ALA A 18 12.92 -73.03 7.18
N LEU A 19 13.45 -72.97 8.41
CA LEU A 19 12.66 -72.63 9.59
C LEU A 19 12.14 -71.20 9.44
N PRO A 20 10.99 -70.84 10.04
CA PRO A 20 10.58 -69.46 10.10
C PRO A 20 11.59 -68.70 10.97
N ALA A 21 12.45 -67.90 10.34
CA ALA A 21 13.12 -66.82 11.03
C ALA A 21 12.01 -65.90 11.53
N ALA A 22 11.78 -65.90 12.85
CA ALA A 22 10.95 -64.88 13.46
C ALA A 22 11.57 -63.53 13.09
N ALA A 23 10.80 -62.69 12.40
CA ALA A 23 11.16 -61.31 12.23
C ALA A 23 11.08 -60.68 13.62
N GLU A 24 12.22 -60.60 14.32
CA GLU A 24 12.36 -59.70 15.46
C GLU A 24 11.91 -58.31 14.99
N GLU A 25 11.02 -57.69 15.78
CA GLU A 25 10.72 -56.28 15.59
C GLU A 25 12.05 -55.53 15.58
N ALA A 26 12.24 -54.61 14.64
CA ALA A 26 13.43 -53.78 14.58
C ALA A 26 13.42 -52.81 15.77
N VAL A 27 13.84 -53.31 16.94
CA VAL A 27 14.00 -52.52 18.16
C VAL A 27 15.06 -51.49 17.88
N CYS A 28 14.62 -50.25 17.63
CA CYS A 28 15.51 -49.11 17.49
C CYS A 28 16.39 -49.04 18.75
N ALA A 29 17.70 -48.93 18.56
CA ALA A 29 18.64 -48.78 19.66
C ALA A 29 18.18 -47.67 20.62
N PRO A 30 18.37 -47.83 21.94
CA PRO A 30 17.80 -46.90 22.91
C PRO A 30 18.32 -45.49 22.66
N VAL A 31 17.42 -44.60 22.24
CA VAL A 31 17.71 -43.17 22.04
C VAL A 31 18.30 -42.64 23.33
N ALA A 32 19.55 -42.16 23.27
CA ALA A 32 20.22 -41.60 24.43
C ALA A 32 19.39 -40.42 24.95
N LYS A 33 18.79 -40.57 26.15
CA LYS A 33 17.94 -39.54 26.74
C LYS A 33 18.74 -38.24 26.85
N VAL A 34 18.27 -37.20 26.17
CA VAL A 34 18.84 -35.84 26.28
C VAL A 34 18.93 -35.45 27.76
N PRO A 35 20.11 -35.01 28.26
CA PRO A 35 20.26 -34.57 29.64
C PRO A 35 19.23 -33.50 30.01
N LEU A 36 18.75 -33.54 31.26
CA LEU A 36 17.67 -32.67 31.74
C LEU A 36 17.97 -31.19 31.51
N GLU A 37 19.21 -30.77 31.74
CA GLU A 37 19.70 -29.41 31.53
C GLU A 37 19.67 -29.01 30.05
N ARG A 38 19.97 -29.93 29.12
CA ARG A 38 19.91 -29.66 27.68
C ARG A 38 18.45 -29.56 27.22
N HIS A 39 17.58 -30.46 27.67
CA HIS A 39 16.15 -30.43 27.34
C HIS A 39 15.50 -29.15 27.88
N LEU A 40 15.77 -28.76 29.13
CA LEU A 40 15.28 -27.51 29.72
C LEU A 40 15.80 -26.28 28.96
N ARG A 41 17.08 -26.30 28.55
CA ARG A 41 17.67 -25.20 27.77
C ARG A 41 16.99 -25.01 26.42
N GLN A 42 16.77 -26.10 25.69
CA GLN A 42 16.08 -26.10 24.40
C GLN A 42 14.65 -25.58 24.56
N LEU A 43 13.88 -26.17 25.48
CA LEU A 43 12.50 -25.79 25.78
C LEU A 43 12.36 -24.29 26.17
N SER A 44 13.27 -23.77 27.00
CA SER A 44 13.29 -22.36 27.40
C SER A 44 13.67 -21.43 26.25
N LEU A 45 14.57 -21.83 25.36
CA LEU A 45 14.92 -21.03 24.18
C LEU A 45 13.76 -20.98 23.19
N ASP A 46 13.11 -22.11 22.93
CA ASP A 46 12.03 -22.18 21.93
C ASP A 46 10.76 -21.48 22.44
N LEU A 47 10.33 -21.77 23.67
CA LEU A 47 9.11 -21.20 24.27
C LEU A 47 9.30 -19.78 24.81
N LEU A 48 10.46 -19.44 25.38
CA LEU A 48 10.67 -18.16 26.08
C LEU A 48 11.70 -17.25 25.41
N GLY A 49 12.40 -17.68 24.35
CA GLY A 49 13.43 -16.88 23.68
C GLY A 49 14.68 -16.59 24.54
N ARG A 50 14.83 -17.24 25.70
CA ARG A 50 15.92 -17.01 26.67
C ARG A 50 16.46 -18.31 27.24
N PRO A 51 17.74 -18.38 27.63
CA PRO A 51 18.23 -19.52 28.42
C PRO A 51 17.55 -19.57 29.81
N PRO A 52 17.48 -20.75 30.45
CA PRO A 52 17.04 -20.85 31.83
C PRO A 52 18.01 -20.13 32.77
N THR A 53 17.46 -19.53 33.82
CA THR A 53 18.22 -18.97 34.94
C THR A 53 18.84 -20.08 35.79
N MET A 54 19.84 -19.73 36.60
CA MET A 54 20.45 -20.69 37.54
C MET A 54 19.48 -21.21 38.61
N GLU A 55 18.42 -20.46 38.91
CA GLU A 55 17.35 -20.88 39.83
C GLU A 55 16.41 -21.89 39.15
N GLU A 56 16.00 -21.63 37.91
CA GLU A 56 15.23 -22.57 37.09
C GLU A 56 16.01 -23.89 36.92
N TYR A 57 17.30 -23.86 36.57
CA TYR A 57 18.12 -25.08 36.50
C TYR A 57 18.11 -25.88 37.81
N LYS A 58 18.35 -25.24 38.97
CA LYS A 58 18.34 -25.92 40.28
C LYS A 58 16.97 -26.51 40.60
N ALA A 59 15.88 -25.79 40.29
CA ALA A 59 14.52 -26.26 40.54
C ALA A 59 14.19 -27.51 39.70
N PHE A 60 14.56 -27.52 38.42
CA PHE A 60 14.37 -28.70 37.56
C PHE A 60 15.29 -29.86 37.94
N GLN A 61 16.56 -29.59 38.31
CA GLN A 61 17.46 -30.63 38.84
C GLN A 61 16.89 -31.31 40.09
N ALA A 62 16.31 -30.54 41.02
CA ALA A 62 15.62 -31.09 42.19
C ALA A 62 14.34 -31.87 41.83
N LYS A 63 13.64 -31.49 40.75
CA LYS A 63 12.44 -32.19 40.23
C LYS A 63 12.77 -33.44 39.41
N GLY A 64 13.98 -33.53 38.84
CA GLY A 64 14.47 -34.65 38.02
C GLY A 64 13.81 -34.81 36.64
N SER A 65 12.80 -34.00 36.28
CA SER A 65 12.09 -34.09 35.01
C SER A 65 11.35 -32.80 34.63
N VAL A 66 11.08 -32.64 33.32
CA VAL A 66 10.14 -31.65 32.78
C VAL A 66 8.80 -32.35 32.55
N THR A 67 7.72 -31.81 33.12
CA THR A 67 6.35 -32.31 32.96
C THR A 67 5.53 -31.40 32.05
N ALA A 68 4.39 -31.91 31.56
CA ALA A 68 3.46 -31.14 30.74
C ALA A 68 2.98 -29.84 31.45
N ASP A 69 2.78 -29.88 32.76
CA ASP A 69 2.45 -28.68 33.56
C ASP A 69 3.55 -27.62 33.55
N ASP A 70 4.82 -27.99 33.43
CA ASP A 70 5.91 -27.02 33.32
C ASP A 70 5.85 -26.31 31.96
N VAL A 71 5.59 -27.06 30.88
CA VAL A 71 5.39 -26.53 29.53
C VAL A 71 4.18 -25.58 29.51
N ARG A 72 3.04 -25.99 30.09
CA ARG A 72 1.86 -25.13 30.28
C ARG A 72 2.16 -23.88 31.11
N LYS A 73 3.05 -23.95 32.09
CA LYS A 73 3.47 -22.80 32.89
C LYS A 73 4.33 -21.84 32.07
N MET A 74 5.26 -22.34 31.25
CA MET A 74 6.07 -21.51 30.34
C MET A 74 5.22 -20.82 29.28
N MET A 75 4.22 -21.50 28.71
CA MET A 75 3.26 -20.92 27.75
C MET A 75 2.30 -19.87 28.34
N LYS A 76 2.44 -19.50 29.62
CA LYS A 76 1.74 -18.37 30.26
C LYS A 76 2.61 -17.11 30.42
N ASP A 77 3.90 -17.20 30.10
CA ASP A 77 4.85 -16.08 30.17
C ASP A 77 4.69 -15.13 28.97
N GLU A 78 4.90 -13.82 29.15
CA GLU A 78 4.84 -12.85 28.04
C GLU A 78 5.90 -13.07 26.97
N SER A 79 7.01 -13.74 27.33
CA SER A 79 8.05 -14.14 26.38
C SER A 79 7.51 -15.15 25.36
N PHE A 80 6.62 -16.06 25.78
CA PHE A 80 5.95 -17.01 24.88
C PHE A 80 5.03 -16.31 23.90
N TYR A 81 4.18 -15.40 24.38
CA TYR A 81 3.31 -14.63 23.47
C TYR A 81 4.12 -13.77 22.50
N THR A 82 5.27 -13.25 22.93
CA THR A 82 6.22 -12.54 22.06
C THR A 82 6.83 -13.45 20.99
N ARG A 83 7.27 -14.68 21.33
CA ARG A 83 7.70 -15.69 20.36
C ARG A 83 6.58 -16.04 19.37
N MET A 84 5.35 -16.21 19.86
CA MET A 84 4.20 -16.51 19.01
C MET A 84 3.85 -15.36 18.06
N ARG A 85 3.97 -14.08 18.46
CA ARG A 85 3.76 -12.94 17.54
C ARG A 85 4.79 -12.94 16.40
N GLU A 86 6.05 -13.31 16.66
CA GLU A 86 7.06 -13.42 15.60
C GLU A 86 6.82 -14.62 14.66
N PHE A 87 6.39 -15.78 15.19
CA PHE A 87 5.93 -16.91 14.37
C PHE A 87 4.78 -16.49 13.43
N HIS A 88 3.77 -15.77 13.95
CA HIS A 88 2.67 -15.27 13.12
C HIS A 88 3.12 -14.17 12.14
N ARG A 89 4.06 -13.30 12.50
CA ARG A 89 4.64 -12.31 11.58
C ARG A 89 5.30 -13.00 10.38
N ALA A 90 6.05 -14.07 10.62
CA ALA A 90 6.65 -14.89 9.57
C ALA A 90 5.59 -15.63 8.72
N LEU A 91 4.60 -16.24 9.37
CA LEU A 91 3.51 -17.00 8.72
C LEU A 91 2.60 -16.14 7.85
N LEU A 92 2.30 -14.91 8.29
CA LEU A 92 1.38 -13.98 7.61
C LEU A 92 2.08 -12.99 6.67
N ARG A 93 3.41 -12.93 6.74
CA ARG A 93 4.27 -11.98 6.01
C ARG A 93 3.78 -10.53 6.16
N SER A 94 3.37 -10.13 7.38
CA SER A 94 2.72 -8.84 7.67
C SER A 94 3.67 -7.65 7.55
N ASN A 95 3.95 -7.26 6.31
CA ASN A 95 4.83 -6.15 5.95
C ASN A 95 4.36 -5.49 4.63
N ILE A 96 3.73 -4.33 4.74
CA ILE A 96 3.23 -3.54 3.60
C ILE A 96 4.17 -2.40 3.18
N ASN A 97 5.39 -2.33 3.72
CA ASN A 97 6.33 -1.22 3.47
C ASN A 97 6.65 -1.04 1.97
N GLY A 98 6.66 -2.14 1.21
CA GLY A 98 6.81 -2.13 -0.26
C GLY A 98 5.49 -2.11 -1.03
N SER A 99 4.35 -2.34 -0.38
CA SER A 99 3.02 -2.41 -1.02
C SER A 99 2.29 -1.08 -1.07
N VAL A 100 2.53 -0.17 -0.12
CA VAL A 100 1.86 1.14 -0.05
C VAL A 100 2.90 2.26 -0.12
N GLN A 101 3.32 2.59 -1.34
CA GLN A 101 4.26 3.69 -1.58
C GLN A 101 3.50 5.00 -1.82
N GLY A 102 3.58 5.93 -0.85
CA GLY A 102 3.15 7.30 -1.09
C GLY A 102 4.19 8.06 -1.93
N ASN A 103 3.77 8.55 -3.09
CA ASN A 103 4.58 9.32 -4.04
C ASN A 103 4.88 10.78 -3.60
N GLY A 104 4.46 11.16 -2.39
CA GLY A 104 4.67 12.50 -1.82
C GLY A 104 3.56 13.51 -2.11
N ASP A 105 2.58 13.20 -2.96
CA ASP A 105 1.55 14.15 -3.42
C ASP A 105 0.68 14.70 -2.27
N TYR A 106 0.36 13.83 -1.31
CA TYR A 106 -0.47 14.11 -0.13
C TYR A 106 0.37 14.48 1.11
N ARG A 107 1.71 14.50 0.96
CA ARG A 107 2.61 14.71 2.08
C ARG A 107 3.00 16.17 2.17
N VAL A 108 2.68 16.79 3.30
CA VAL A 108 3.14 18.15 3.60
C VAL A 108 4.53 18.12 4.24
N SER A 109 5.32 19.18 4.02
CA SER A 109 6.67 19.30 4.56
C SER A 109 7.14 20.76 4.60
N GLY A 110 8.16 21.02 5.42
CA GLY A 110 8.83 22.32 5.48
C GLY A 110 8.14 23.36 6.37
N THR A 111 8.57 24.60 6.23
CA THR A 111 7.97 25.78 6.89
C THR A 111 7.96 26.92 5.87
N PRO A 112 6.78 27.38 5.40
CA PRO A 112 5.44 26.87 5.69
C PRO A 112 5.25 25.40 5.31
N LEU A 113 4.34 24.69 6.00
CA LEU A 113 3.93 23.34 5.61
C LEU A 113 3.22 23.38 4.25
N SER A 114 3.73 22.61 3.28
CA SER A 114 3.17 22.52 1.92
C SER A 114 3.33 21.14 1.32
N PHE A 115 2.50 20.80 0.33
CA PHE A 115 2.83 19.76 -0.62
C PHE A 115 4.12 20.11 -1.37
N ALA A 116 4.94 19.09 -1.63
CA ALA A 116 6.12 19.17 -2.50
C ALA A 116 6.17 18.04 -3.55
N GLY A 117 5.14 17.18 -3.61
CA GLY A 117 5.00 16.15 -4.64
C GLY A 117 4.45 16.70 -5.96
N ASN A 118 3.86 15.82 -6.78
CA ASN A 118 3.31 16.14 -8.10
C ASN A 118 2.10 17.10 -8.02
N ASN A 119 1.33 17.10 -6.92
CA ASN A 119 0.25 18.07 -6.69
C ASN A 119 0.74 19.53 -6.79
N SER A 120 2.00 19.79 -6.42
CA SER A 120 2.66 21.08 -6.65
C SER A 120 2.55 21.58 -8.08
N ASN A 121 2.62 20.68 -9.08
CA ASN A 121 2.59 21.06 -10.49
C ASN A 121 1.21 21.61 -10.88
N ALA A 122 0.14 20.95 -10.45
CA ALA A 122 -1.23 21.40 -10.69
C ALA A 122 -1.58 22.69 -9.94
N LEU A 123 -1.06 22.85 -8.72
CA LEU A 123 -1.33 24.02 -7.88
C LEU A 123 -0.50 25.24 -8.28
N ARG A 124 0.80 25.05 -8.55
CA ARG A 124 1.82 26.11 -8.62
C ARG A 124 2.70 26.11 -9.87
N GLY A 125 2.55 25.16 -10.81
CA GLY A 125 3.16 25.24 -12.15
C GLY A 125 4.55 24.63 -12.27
N GLY A 126 5.04 23.97 -11.21
CA GLY A 126 6.25 23.16 -11.26
C GLY A 126 6.24 22.08 -10.18
N GLN A 127 7.09 21.05 -10.33
CA GLN A 127 7.30 20.05 -9.29
C GLN A 127 8.07 20.66 -8.10
N SER A 128 7.78 20.21 -6.88
CA SER A 128 8.45 20.65 -5.64
C SER A 128 8.36 22.16 -5.30
N GLN A 129 7.48 22.91 -5.96
CA GLN A 129 7.21 24.31 -5.66
C GLN A 129 6.34 24.43 -4.41
N ARG A 130 6.80 25.22 -3.44
CA ARG A 130 6.02 25.60 -2.25
C ARG A 130 5.30 26.93 -2.50
N CYS A 131 4.45 27.36 -1.57
CA CYS A 131 4.01 28.75 -1.52
C CYS A 131 5.18 29.71 -1.23
N ASP A 132 4.94 31.00 -1.36
CA ASP A 132 5.84 32.03 -0.84
C ASP A 132 5.81 32.04 0.69
N GLY A 133 6.97 31.85 1.32
CA GLY A 133 7.13 31.75 2.78
C GLY A 133 7.22 33.10 3.50
N GLU A 134 7.42 34.19 2.76
CA GLU A 134 7.65 35.54 3.26
C GLU A 134 6.40 36.42 3.09
N ILE A 135 5.59 36.17 2.05
CA ILE A 135 4.32 36.87 1.82
C ILE A 135 3.17 36.16 2.54
N ALA A 136 2.60 36.82 3.55
CA ALA A 136 1.36 36.36 4.20
C ALA A 136 0.17 36.55 3.24
N GLN A 137 -0.65 35.51 3.05
CA GLN A 137 -1.71 35.46 2.04
C GLN A 137 -2.62 36.69 2.11
N ASP A 138 -3.19 36.96 3.26
CA ASP A 138 -4.20 38.02 3.43
C ASP A 138 -3.60 39.44 3.48
N ALA A 139 -2.26 39.54 3.46
CA ALA A 139 -1.50 40.79 3.31
C ALA A 139 -0.75 40.87 1.98
N CYS A 140 -1.16 40.11 0.95
CA CYS A 140 -0.44 39.96 -0.32
C CYS A 140 -0.08 41.25 -1.07
N LYS A 141 -0.79 42.36 -0.80
CA LYS A 141 -0.55 43.67 -1.41
C LYS A 141 0.43 44.56 -0.64
N ALA A 142 0.81 44.19 0.58
CA ALA A 142 1.69 45.00 1.42
C ALA A 142 3.17 44.86 1.01
N ASN A 143 3.58 43.65 0.60
CA ASN A 143 4.95 43.30 0.24
C ASN A 143 4.96 42.55 -1.11
N PRO A 144 4.82 43.22 -2.25
CA PRO A 144 4.93 42.58 -3.56
C PRO A 144 6.35 42.00 -3.76
N GLN A 145 6.46 40.78 -4.29
CA GLN A 145 7.75 40.09 -4.46
C GLN A 145 8.74 40.91 -5.31
N ASP A 146 8.25 41.54 -6.37
CA ASP A 146 9.09 42.22 -7.35
C ASP A 146 8.55 43.61 -7.74
N PRO A 147 8.94 44.69 -7.04
CA PRO A 147 8.44 46.03 -7.31
C PRO A 147 8.88 46.64 -8.66
N HIS A 148 9.71 45.97 -9.47
CA HIS A 148 10.17 46.52 -10.77
C HIS A 148 9.15 46.34 -11.91
N GLN A 149 8.19 45.43 -11.75
CA GLN A 149 7.17 45.10 -12.77
C GLN A 149 5.87 45.89 -12.55
N ASP A 150 5.27 46.34 -13.66
CA ASP A 150 4.04 47.13 -13.64
C ASP A 150 2.81 46.29 -13.19
N ASN A 151 2.95 44.96 -13.08
CA ASN A 151 1.96 43.99 -12.57
C ASN A 151 2.45 43.29 -11.28
N SER A 152 3.29 43.95 -10.50
CA SER A 152 3.94 43.40 -9.29
C SER A 152 3.01 43.17 -8.10
N THR A 153 1.88 43.88 -8.05
CA THR A 153 0.90 43.78 -6.96
C THR A 153 -0.24 42.87 -7.38
N PRO A 154 -0.53 41.76 -6.66
CA PRO A 154 -1.62 40.86 -7.00
C PRO A 154 -2.98 41.59 -6.96
N PRO A 155 -3.88 41.35 -7.94
CA PRO A 155 -5.16 42.06 -8.04
C PRO A 155 -6.07 41.78 -6.85
N ALA A 156 -6.03 40.56 -6.29
CA ALA A 156 -6.68 40.18 -5.05
C ALA A 156 -5.90 39.01 -4.40
N CYS A 157 -5.93 38.92 -3.07
CA CYS A 157 -5.30 37.82 -2.33
C CYS A 157 -6.14 36.52 -2.38
N ARG A 158 -7.45 36.65 -2.55
CA ARG A 158 -8.41 35.55 -2.66
C ARG A 158 -9.46 35.94 -3.68
N ASP A 159 -10.09 34.96 -4.31
CA ASP A 159 -11.26 35.22 -5.15
C ASP A 159 -12.56 35.34 -4.32
N ALA A 160 -13.68 35.52 -5.02
CA ALA A 160 -15.01 35.70 -4.44
C ALA A 160 -15.51 34.55 -3.55
N GLN A 161 -14.89 33.35 -3.61
CA GLN A 161 -15.20 32.20 -2.74
C GLN A 161 -14.18 32.04 -1.59
N GLY A 162 -13.29 33.02 -1.40
CA GLY A 162 -12.23 32.99 -0.40
C GLY A 162 -11.11 31.99 -0.71
N VAL A 163 -11.04 31.47 -1.93
CA VAL A 163 -9.99 30.52 -2.33
C VAL A 163 -8.70 31.31 -2.62
N PRO A 164 -7.52 30.88 -2.13
CA PRO A 164 -6.25 31.58 -2.33
C PRO A 164 -5.95 31.83 -3.81
N LEU A 165 -5.44 33.02 -4.11
CA LEU A 165 -4.86 33.37 -5.40
C LEU A 165 -3.33 33.50 -5.27
N PRO A 166 -2.57 33.42 -6.37
CA PRO A 166 -1.14 33.69 -6.33
C PRO A 166 -0.84 35.10 -5.85
N VAL A 167 0.18 35.20 -4.99
CA VAL A 167 0.75 36.44 -4.44
C VAL A 167 2.15 36.70 -4.98
N SER A 168 2.73 35.67 -5.59
CA SER A 168 4.10 35.55 -6.06
C SER A 168 4.10 34.79 -7.41
N TYR A 169 5.04 35.12 -8.30
CA TYR A 169 5.29 34.36 -9.52
C TYR A 169 6.79 34.37 -9.88
N ASP A 170 7.26 33.27 -10.47
CA ASP A 170 8.61 33.11 -11.03
C ASP A 170 8.51 32.44 -12.41
N TYR A 171 9.56 32.52 -13.21
CA TYR A 171 9.73 31.67 -14.41
C TYR A 171 10.14 30.23 -14.06
N ASP A 172 9.49 29.23 -14.69
CA ASP A 172 9.73 27.80 -14.48
C ASP A 172 11.06 27.33 -15.11
N PRO A 173 12.02 26.78 -14.32
CA PRO A 173 13.30 26.29 -14.83
C PRO A 173 13.17 25.07 -15.78
N ASN A 174 12.00 24.45 -15.94
CA ASN A 174 11.79 23.46 -17.00
C ASN A 174 11.80 24.11 -18.40
N PHE A 175 11.40 25.38 -18.51
CA PHE A 175 11.36 26.12 -19.78
C PHE A 175 12.44 27.20 -19.89
N TYR A 176 12.85 27.79 -18.78
CA TYR A 176 13.74 28.95 -18.75
C TYR A 176 15.10 28.65 -18.10
N GLN A 177 16.15 29.24 -18.63
CA GLN A 177 17.44 29.38 -17.96
C GLN A 177 17.51 30.75 -17.29
N CYS A 178 17.24 30.79 -15.98
CA CYS A 178 17.32 32.00 -15.17
C CYS A 178 18.75 32.21 -14.64
N ARG A 179 19.43 33.27 -15.10
CA ARG A 179 20.80 33.62 -14.70
C ARG A 179 20.79 34.93 -13.89
N PRO A 180 21.54 35.04 -12.78
CA PRO A 180 21.57 36.25 -11.97
C PRO A 180 22.17 37.43 -12.75
N LEU A 181 21.68 38.63 -12.46
CA LEU A 181 22.32 39.87 -12.89
C LEU A 181 23.48 40.22 -11.96
N ASP A 182 24.64 40.53 -12.55
CA ASP A 182 25.84 40.99 -11.83
C ASP A 182 26.59 41.98 -12.72
N VAL A 183 26.94 43.15 -12.18
CA VAL A 183 27.75 44.17 -12.87
C VAL A 183 29.14 43.65 -13.30
N ASN A 184 29.59 42.52 -12.76
CA ASN A 184 30.84 41.85 -13.10
C ASN A 184 30.69 40.71 -14.12
N ALA A 185 29.46 40.39 -14.57
CA ALA A 185 29.20 39.30 -15.51
C ALA A 185 29.99 39.46 -16.82
N THR A 186 30.39 38.32 -17.39
CA THR A 186 31.07 38.23 -18.69
C THR A 186 30.09 38.42 -19.86
N GLU A 187 28.87 37.92 -19.70
CA GLU A 187 27.80 38.01 -20.68
C GLU A 187 27.14 39.41 -20.66
N PRO A 188 27.15 40.17 -21.76
CA PRO A 188 26.64 41.54 -21.78
C PRO A 188 25.18 41.69 -21.37
N GLU A 189 24.34 40.69 -21.62
CA GLU A 189 22.92 40.69 -21.22
C GLU A 189 22.70 40.51 -19.71
N LEU A 190 23.69 40.03 -18.96
CA LEU A 190 23.63 39.85 -17.51
C LEU A 190 24.29 41.00 -16.73
N LYS A 191 24.98 41.91 -17.42
CA LYS A 191 25.89 42.89 -16.83
C LYS A 191 25.20 44.12 -16.24
N PHE A 192 24.26 43.89 -15.34
CA PHE A 192 23.39 44.90 -14.74
C PHE A 192 23.35 44.75 -13.22
N ALA A 193 23.06 45.86 -12.51
CA ALA A 193 22.93 45.83 -11.05
C ALA A 193 21.59 45.24 -10.60
N ASP A 194 20.53 45.47 -11.38
CA ASP A 194 19.17 45.00 -11.16
C ASP A 194 18.37 45.04 -12.48
N CYS A 195 17.11 44.62 -12.42
CA CYS A 195 16.21 44.65 -13.56
C CYS A 195 15.79 46.07 -14.01
N ASN A 196 15.94 47.11 -13.19
CA ASN A 196 15.70 48.50 -13.60
C ASN A 196 16.85 49.02 -14.48
N ALA A 197 18.10 48.70 -14.13
CA ALA A 197 19.27 48.97 -14.94
C ALA A 197 19.20 48.24 -16.29
N LEU A 198 18.68 47.00 -16.30
CA LEU A 198 18.37 46.28 -17.54
C LEU A 198 17.25 46.97 -18.34
N LYS A 199 16.12 47.36 -17.72
CA LYS A 199 14.99 48.09 -18.33
C LYS A 199 15.44 49.37 -19.06
N ALA A 200 16.39 50.10 -18.46
CA ALA A 200 16.92 51.35 -19.02
C ALA A 200 17.90 51.15 -20.21
N ASN A 201 18.36 49.93 -20.49
CA ASN A 201 19.34 49.68 -21.53
C ASN A 201 18.71 49.58 -22.93
N ALA A 202 19.23 50.35 -23.90
CA ALA A 202 18.70 50.39 -25.27
C ALA A 202 18.75 49.04 -26.03
N THR A 203 19.70 48.16 -25.70
CA THR A 203 19.90 46.86 -26.38
C THR A 203 19.19 45.71 -25.66
N TYR A 204 19.29 45.68 -24.33
CA TYR A 204 18.84 44.56 -23.49
C TYR A 204 17.54 44.82 -22.74
N GLY A 205 17.09 46.09 -22.63
CA GLY A 205 15.80 46.46 -22.01
C GLY A 205 14.58 45.83 -22.69
N LYS A 206 14.72 45.35 -23.93
CA LYS A 206 13.71 44.51 -24.61
C LYS A 206 13.35 43.23 -23.84
N TYR A 207 14.24 42.73 -22.98
CA TYR A 207 14.02 41.54 -22.16
C TYR A 207 13.40 41.84 -20.78
N VAL A 208 13.07 43.09 -20.44
CA VAL A 208 12.62 43.48 -19.08
C VAL A 208 11.47 42.65 -18.53
N ASN A 209 10.50 42.24 -19.36
CA ASN A 209 9.38 41.39 -18.92
C ASN A 209 9.85 40.03 -18.37
N PHE A 210 11.00 39.54 -18.82
CA PHE A 210 11.64 38.28 -18.46
C PHE A 210 12.78 38.45 -17.44
N CYS A 211 12.87 39.63 -16.82
CA CYS A 211 13.65 39.85 -15.61
C CYS A 211 12.72 39.70 -14.41
N ASP A 212 13.16 39.00 -13.36
CA ASP A 212 12.43 38.89 -12.10
C ASP A 212 13.36 39.04 -10.87
N ASN A 213 12.86 39.64 -9.80
CA ASN A 213 13.55 39.65 -8.51
C ASN A 213 13.16 38.43 -7.67
N ARG A 214 14.17 37.66 -7.26
CA ARG A 214 14.01 36.45 -6.43
C ARG A 214 14.77 36.61 -5.13
N TYR A 215 14.15 36.23 -4.01
CA TYR A 215 14.85 36.22 -2.72
C TYR A 215 15.96 35.16 -2.72
N ASN A 216 17.20 35.59 -2.55
CA ASN A 216 18.36 34.70 -2.49
C ASN A 216 18.83 34.59 -1.03
N GLY A 217 18.55 33.45 -0.41
CA GLY A 217 18.88 33.21 1.00
C GLY A 217 20.37 33.30 1.34
N THR A 218 21.26 32.96 0.39
CA THR A 218 22.72 33.10 0.55
C THR A 218 23.15 34.57 0.53
N ALA A 219 22.47 35.40 -0.25
CA ALA A 219 22.71 36.85 -0.31
C ALA A 219 21.96 37.66 0.76
N GLY A 220 20.98 37.04 1.46
CA GLY A 220 20.12 37.70 2.45
C GLY A 220 19.22 38.80 1.88
N LYS A 221 18.97 38.80 0.57
CA LYS A 221 18.23 39.85 -0.15
C LYS A 221 17.63 39.33 -1.47
N SER A 222 16.71 40.10 -2.04
CA SER A 222 16.29 39.91 -3.43
C SER A 222 17.42 40.23 -4.41
N VAL A 223 17.56 39.40 -5.43
CA VAL A 223 18.54 39.52 -6.53
C VAL A 223 17.77 39.42 -7.84
N GLY A 224 18.11 40.24 -8.82
CA GLY A 224 17.52 40.18 -10.16
C GLY A 224 18.06 39.00 -10.96
N TYR A 225 17.18 38.28 -11.65
CA TYR A 225 17.51 37.19 -12.57
C TYR A 225 16.93 37.49 -13.94
N LEU A 226 17.68 37.16 -15.00
CA LEU A 226 17.20 37.19 -16.37
C LEU A 226 16.88 35.76 -16.83
N CYS A 227 15.60 35.52 -17.15
CA CYS A 227 15.04 34.22 -17.50
C CYS A 227 14.73 34.13 -18.98
N LEU A 228 15.67 33.60 -19.78
CA LEU A 228 15.47 33.36 -21.21
C LEU A 228 15.13 31.89 -21.46
N PRO A 229 14.42 31.52 -22.55
CA PRO A 229 14.14 30.12 -22.86
C PRO A 229 15.44 29.30 -22.90
N ASP A 230 15.41 28.11 -22.30
CA ASP A 230 16.63 27.30 -22.12
C ASP A 230 17.16 26.84 -23.50
N PRO A 231 18.37 27.26 -23.91
CA PRO A 231 18.92 26.90 -25.22
C PRO A 231 19.35 25.43 -25.31
N ASN A 232 19.43 24.72 -24.18
CA ASN A 232 19.87 23.33 -24.12
C ASN A 232 18.72 22.33 -24.29
N LYS A 233 17.47 22.79 -24.26
CA LYS A 233 16.27 21.94 -24.40
C LYS A 233 15.66 22.07 -25.78
N ASN A 234 15.37 20.94 -26.41
CA ASN A 234 14.76 20.83 -27.75
C ASN A 234 13.37 21.46 -27.88
N THR A 235 12.66 21.68 -26.77
CA THR A 235 11.36 22.34 -26.73
C THR A 235 11.46 23.87 -26.75
N THR A 236 12.56 24.43 -26.24
CA THR A 236 12.70 25.88 -25.99
C THR A 236 13.79 26.54 -26.83
N ASN A 237 14.79 25.80 -27.31
CA ASN A 237 15.84 26.30 -28.19
C ASN A 237 15.35 26.73 -29.59
N VAL A 238 14.14 26.28 -29.99
CA VAL A 238 13.46 26.69 -31.23
C VAL A 238 12.57 27.92 -31.06
N LEU A 239 12.39 28.45 -29.85
CA LEU A 239 11.48 29.57 -29.60
C LEU A 239 12.11 30.91 -30.01
N VAL A 240 11.31 31.76 -30.66
CA VAL A 240 11.71 33.10 -31.11
C VAL A 240 10.95 34.18 -30.34
N PRO A 241 11.53 35.38 -30.15
CA PRO A 241 10.89 36.45 -29.40
C PRO A 241 9.69 37.02 -30.16
N SER A 242 8.63 37.35 -29.40
CA SER A 242 7.40 37.96 -29.89
C SER A 242 7.03 39.17 -29.01
N PRO A 243 6.89 40.38 -29.57
CA PRO A 243 7.25 40.77 -30.93
C PRO A 243 8.75 40.61 -31.21
N ALA A 244 9.13 40.54 -32.49
CA ALA A 244 10.53 40.39 -32.91
C ALA A 244 11.39 41.64 -32.65
N THR A 245 10.75 42.81 -32.49
CA THR A 245 11.36 44.10 -32.17
C THR A 245 10.54 44.82 -31.09
N GLY A 246 11.20 45.71 -30.32
CA GLY A 246 10.60 46.32 -29.14
C GLY A 246 10.67 45.41 -27.91
N VAL A 247 9.85 45.68 -26.89
CA VAL A 247 9.81 44.89 -25.65
C VAL A 247 9.13 43.53 -25.93
N ILE A 248 9.83 42.45 -25.60
CA ILE A 248 9.37 41.09 -25.83
C ILE A 248 8.30 40.75 -24.80
N THR A 249 7.16 40.20 -25.25
CA THR A 249 6.01 39.85 -24.41
C THR A 249 5.77 38.34 -24.32
N ALA A 250 6.28 37.57 -25.29
CA ALA A 250 6.23 36.12 -25.31
C ALA A 250 7.39 35.51 -26.11
N TRP A 251 7.61 34.21 -25.91
CA TRP A 251 8.44 33.37 -26.76
C TRP A 251 7.53 32.39 -27.50
N VAL A 252 7.63 32.34 -28.82
CA VAL A 252 6.73 31.57 -29.69
C VAL A 252 7.51 30.61 -30.56
N GLN A 253 6.96 29.44 -30.80
CA GLN A 253 7.51 28.52 -31.78
C GLN A 253 7.20 29.01 -33.21
N PRO A 254 8.18 29.01 -34.14
CA PRO A 254 7.93 29.24 -35.55
C PRO A 254 6.90 28.27 -36.16
N GLY A 255 6.27 28.68 -37.25
CA GLY A 255 5.24 27.88 -37.93
C GLY A 255 5.74 26.49 -38.34
N GLY A 256 4.92 25.46 -38.09
CA GLY A 256 5.25 24.05 -38.33
C GLY A 256 5.66 23.25 -37.08
N GLY A 257 5.78 23.89 -35.91
CA GLY A 257 6.06 23.23 -34.64
C GLY A 257 4.82 22.79 -33.84
N THR A 258 5.04 22.39 -32.58
CA THR A 258 4.00 21.98 -31.60
C THR A 258 3.09 23.12 -31.12
N GLY A 259 3.33 24.36 -31.55
CA GLY A 259 2.55 25.53 -31.17
C GLY A 259 2.88 26.07 -29.77
N LEU A 260 4.05 25.73 -29.21
CA LEU A 260 4.44 26.21 -27.88
C LEU A 260 4.56 27.74 -27.86
N ARG A 261 3.89 28.34 -26.88
CA ARG A 261 3.95 29.76 -26.54
C ARG A 261 4.20 29.90 -25.04
N LEU A 262 5.18 30.71 -24.69
CA LEU A 262 5.51 31.09 -23.32
C LEU A 262 5.38 32.61 -23.18
N ASP A 263 4.23 33.07 -22.70
CA ASP A 263 4.01 34.49 -22.38
C ASP A 263 4.81 34.91 -21.14
N ARG A 264 5.03 36.22 -20.96
CA ARG A 264 5.60 36.78 -19.71
C ARG A 264 4.81 36.29 -18.49
N CYS A 265 5.49 35.94 -17.41
CA CYS A 265 4.82 35.51 -16.19
C CYS A 265 4.18 36.69 -15.44
N GLY A 266 3.13 36.39 -14.67
CA GLY A 266 2.34 37.36 -13.94
C GLY A 266 1.28 36.67 -13.08
N PHE A 267 0.24 37.42 -12.69
CA PHE A 267 -0.93 36.89 -11.97
C PHE A 267 -2.03 36.34 -12.89
N ASP A 268 -1.81 36.32 -14.20
CA ASP A 268 -2.76 35.82 -15.19
C ASP A 268 -2.89 34.28 -15.11
N ILE A 269 -4.13 33.79 -15.17
CA ILE A 269 -4.43 32.36 -15.12
C ILE A 269 -4.28 31.77 -16.52
N SER A 270 -3.82 30.52 -16.64
CA SER A 270 -3.86 29.85 -17.94
C SER A 270 -5.28 29.75 -18.50
N LYS A 271 -5.36 29.75 -19.82
CA LYS A 271 -6.61 29.54 -20.58
C LYS A 271 -6.73 28.09 -21.02
N ASP A 272 -7.92 27.69 -21.44
CA ASP A 272 -8.13 26.38 -22.05
C ASP A 272 -7.39 26.25 -23.40
N SER A 273 -7.42 25.05 -23.98
CA SER A 273 -6.79 24.76 -25.29
C SER A 273 -7.40 25.54 -26.46
N SER A 274 -8.52 26.23 -26.26
CA SER A 274 -9.18 27.10 -27.24
C SER A 274 -8.93 28.60 -26.95
N GLY A 275 -8.07 28.93 -25.97
CA GLY A 275 -7.76 30.31 -25.60
C GLY A 275 -8.87 31.02 -24.82
N LYS A 276 -9.84 30.28 -24.26
CA LYS A 276 -10.89 30.82 -23.39
C LYS A 276 -10.52 30.68 -21.92
N ASP A 277 -11.07 31.56 -21.09
CA ASP A 277 -10.86 31.47 -19.65
C ASP A 277 -11.42 30.14 -19.11
N LEU A 278 -10.72 29.55 -18.12
CA LEU A 278 -11.11 28.25 -17.57
C LEU A 278 -12.52 28.32 -16.93
N PRO A 279 -13.30 27.22 -16.95
CA PRO A 279 -14.59 27.16 -16.27
C PRO A 279 -14.46 27.57 -14.79
N LEU A 280 -15.46 28.28 -14.27
CA LEU A 280 -15.48 28.76 -12.88
C LEU A 280 -15.09 27.65 -11.90
N GLY A 281 -14.13 27.98 -11.03
CA GLY A 281 -13.57 27.05 -10.05
C GLY A 281 -12.37 26.23 -10.52
N LYS A 282 -12.11 26.12 -11.83
CA LYS A 282 -10.87 25.48 -12.30
C LYS A 282 -9.69 26.44 -12.20
N TRP A 283 -8.57 25.91 -11.71
CA TRP A 283 -7.29 26.58 -11.66
C TRP A 283 -6.26 25.79 -12.47
N ARG A 284 -5.40 26.50 -13.19
CA ARG A 284 -4.19 25.93 -13.78
C ARG A 284 -3.18 27.07 -13.97
N PRO A 285 -1.95 26.93 -13.44
CA PRO A 285 -0.89 27.92 -13.62
C PRO A 285 -0.55 28.18 -15.09
N GLN A 286 -0.09 29.40 -15.39
CA GLN A 286 0.37 29.79 -16.72
C GLN A 286 1.54 28.89 -17.18
N THR A 287 1.49 28.42 -18.43
CA THR A 287 2.55 27.57 -19.02
C THR A 287 3.90 28.30 -18.99
N GLY A 288 4.92 27.66 -18.39
CA GLY A 288 6.25 28.25 -18.21
C GLY A 288 6.40 29.12 -16.96
N CYS A 289 5.36 29.24 -16.13
CA CYS A 289 5.37 30.05 -14.92
C CYS A 289 5.12 29.21 -13.68
N VAL A 290 5.87 29.50 -12.63
CA VAL A 290 5.55 29.10 -11.27
C VAL A 290 4.69 30.21 -10.67
N GLN A 291 3.51 29.88 -10.15
CA GLN A 291 2.59 30.83 -9.52
C GLN A 291 2.29 30.36 -8.10
N ARG A 292 2.72 31.14 -7.11
CA ARG A 292 2.65 30.77 -5.69
C ARG A 292 1.64 31.62 -4.97
N GLU A 293 0.76 30.98 -4.22
CA GLU A 293 0.07 31.62 -3.10
C GLU A 293 1.07 31.95 -1.98
N GLY A 294 0.63 32.64 -0.93
CA GLY A 294 1.41 32.94 0.27
C GLY A 294 1.12 31.97 1.42
N TYR A 295 1.57 32.31 2.62
CA TYR A 295 1.31 31.51 3.83
C TYR A 295 0.17 32.08 4.68
N VAL A 296 -0.44 31.20 5.48
CA VAL A 296 -1.30 31.53 6.61
C VAL A 296 -0.63 31.02 7.88
N THR A 297 -0.62 31.82 8.94
CA THR A 297 -0.24 31.35 10.28
C THR A 297 -1.49 30.89 11.00
N THR A 298 -1.54 29.62 11.42
CA THR A 298 -2.69 29.06 12.13
C THR A 298 -2.31 28.53 13.52
N THR A 299 -3.22 28.69 14.47
CA THR A 299 -3.16 28.05 15.79
C THR A 299 -3.81 26.67 15.80
N VAL A 300 -4.54 26.30 14.72
CA VAL A 300 -5.11 24.96 14.54
C VAL A 300 -3.99 24.00 14.20
N GLN A 301 -3.57 23.23 15.20
CA GLN A 301 -2.50 22.26 15.07
C GLN A 301 -2.88 21.11 14.13
N PRO A 302 -1.94 20.60 13.31
CA PRO A 302 -2.10 19.32 12.64
C PRO A 302 -2.40 18.21 13.64
N TYR A 303 -3.23 17.21 13.31
CA TYR A 303 -3.60 16.14 14.28
C TYR A 303 -2.41 15.31 14.80
N TRP A 304 -1.28 15.33 14.08
CA TRP A 304 -0.03 14.68 14.46
C TRP A 304 0.92 15.56 15.29
N SER A 305 0.61 16.84 15.44
CA SER A 305 1.44 17.79 16.19
C SER A 305 1.20 17.68 17.70
N THR A 306 2.28 17.76 18.46
CA THR A 306 2.27 17.87 19.93
C THR A 306 2.61 19.29 20.40
N THR A 307 2.91 20.22 19.49
CA THR A 307 3.26 21.61 19.83
C THR A 307 2.02 22.49 19.97
N THR A 308 2.11 23.56 20.74
CA THR A 308 1.08 24.63 20.81
C THR A 308 1.42 25.86 19.97
N GLU A 309 2.65 25.95 19.47
CA GLU A 309 3.14 27.10 18.70
C GLU A 309 2.41 27.29 17.36
N PRO A 310 2.05 28.53 16.95
CA PRO A 310 1.41 28.77 15.67
C PRO A 310 2.26 28.28 14.49
N VAL A 311 1.66 27.49 13.60
CA VAL A 311 2.36 26.94 12.43
C VAL A 311 2.07 27.77 11.18
N LYS A 312 3.11 28.06 10.38
CA LYS A 312 2.92 28.56 9.01
C LYS A 312 2.52 27.39 8.11
N VAL A 313 1.43 27.54 7.37
CA VAL A 313 0.95 26.59 6.35
C VAL A 313 0.73 27.36 5.05
N CYS A 314 1.03 26.77 3.90
CA CYS A 314 0.70 27.38 2.62
C CYS A 314 -0.82 27.56 2.47
N ALA A 315 -1.27 28.68 1.90
CA ALA A 315 -2.66 29.07 2.04
C ALA A 315 -3.64 28.08 1.37
N VAL A 316 -3.21 27.37 0.33
CA VAL A 316 -3.98 26.29 -0.31
C VAL A 316 -4.13 25.09 0.63
N GLU A 317 -3.03 24.59 1.19
CA GLU A 317 -3.04 23.48 2.15
C GLU A 317 -3.79 23.86 3.45
N ALA A 318 -3.79 25.14 3.83
CA ALA A 318 -4.50 25.66 4.99
C ALA A 318 -6.04 25.71 4.84
N GLN A 319 -6.61 25.38 3.66
CA GLN A 319 -8.06 25.35 3.49
C GLN A 319 -8.68 24.13 4.21
N ASP A 320 -9.78 24.34 4.93
CA ASP A 320 -10.43 23.36 5.80
C ASP A 320 -11.81 22.87 5.29
N ARG A 321 -12.26 23.38 4.14
CA ARG A 321 -13.63 23.23 3.62
C ARG A 321 -14.10 21.76 3.57
N PRO A 322 -15.37 21.45 3.91
CA PRO A 322 -15.95 20.12 3.73
C PRO A 322 -16.32 19.83 2.27
N THR A 323 -16.67 20.86 1.50
CA THR A 323 -17.09 20.78 0.10
C THR A 323 -16.39 21.83 -0.76
N ASN A 324 -16.21 21.52 -2.05
CA ASN A 324 -15.68 22.45 -3.04
C ASN A 324 -16.70 23.59 -3.25
N PRO A 325 -16.31 24.88 -3.14
CA PRO A 325 -17.26 25.99 -3.19
C PRO A 325 -17.83 26.28 -4.59
N TYR A 326 -17.28 25.67 -5.65
CA TYR A 326 -17.76 25.84 -7.03
C TYR A 326 -18.59 24.66 -7.52
N THR A 327 -18.29 23.43 -7.09
CA THR A 327 -19.03 22.22 -7.53
C THR A 327 -19.99 21.66 -6.49
N GLY A 328 -19.85 22.03 -5.22
CA GLY A 328 -20.62 21.46 -4.09
C GLY A 328 -20.21 20.03 -3.71
N GLU A 329 -19.28 19.40 -4.45
CA GLU A 329 -18.81 18.05 -4.19
C GLU A 329 -17.94 17.97 -2.92
N SER A 330 -17.86 16.78 -2.30
CA SER A 330 -17.05 16.56 -1.10
C SER A 330 -15.55 16.74 -1.37
N CYS A 331 -14.88 17.53 -0.52
CA CYS A 331 -13.44 17.71 -0.52
C CYS A 331 -12.64 16.48 -0.06
N GLU A 332 -13.30 15.41 0.40
CA GLU A 332 -12.65 14.13 0.75
C GLU A 332 -12.37 13.24 -0.48
N THR A 333 -12.64 13.70 -1.71
CA THR A 333 -12.49 12.93 -2.96
C THR A 333 -11.20 13.25 -3.72
N ALA A 334 -10.63 12.24 -4.39
CA ALA A 334 -9.30 12.34 -5.02
C ALA A 334 -9.23 13.30 -6.22
N ARG A 335 -10.39 13.81 -6.63
CA ARG A 335 -10.53 14.84 -7.64
C ARG A 335 -9.87 16.16 -7.23
N PHE A 336 -9.78 16.47 -5.94
CA PHE A 336 -9.38 17.79 -5.44
C PHE A 336 -7.93 17.89 -4.94
N ASN A 337 -7.12 16.85 -5.14
CA ASN A 337 -5.73 16.81 -4.64
C ASN A 337 -4.82 17.85 -5.33
N GLY A 338 -5.09 18.14 -6.61
CA GLY A 338 -4.46 19.21 -7.38
C GLY A 338 -5.31 20.48 -7.46
N ASP A 339 -6.31 20.65 -6.59
CA ASP A 339 -7.23 21.79 -6.59
C ASP A 339 -7.00 22.71 -5.38
N ARG A 340 -6.94 24.02 -5.64
CA ARG A 340 -6.60 25.04 -4.64
C ARG A 340 -7.69 25.32 -3.58
N SER A 341 -8.91 24.79 -3.74
CA SER A 341 -10.06 25.14 -2.90
C SER A 341 -10.31 24.23 -1.70
N CYS A 342 -9.88 22.98 -1.75
CA CYS A 342 -10.15 22.01 -0.70
C CYS A 342 -9.07 22.00 0.40
N GLY A 343 -7.78 21.97 0.04
CA GLY A 343 -6.69 21.94 1.03
C GLY A 343 -6.71 20.73 1.97
N CYS A 344 -5.92 20.79 3.04
CA CYS A 344 -5.70 19.67 3.96
C CYS A 344 -6.86 19.39 4.93
N GLY A 345 -7.92 20.20 4.96
CA GLY A 345 -9.05 19.97 5.87
C GLY A 345 -8.76 20.40 7.32
N ASP A 346 -9.78 20.31 8.18
CA ASP A 346 -9.65 20.53 9.62
C ASP A 346 -8.47 19.71 10.20
N LYS A 347 -7.64 20.36 11.02
CA LYS A 347 -6.39 19.82 11.61
C LYS A 347 -5.49 19.10 10.60
N MET A 348 -5.52 19.52 9.34
CA MET A 348 -4.81 18.92 8.21
C MET A 348 -5.14 17.43 7.95
N ARG A 349 -6.33 16.94 8.32
CA ARG A 349 -6.72 15.51 8.25
C ARG A 349 -6.64 14.83 6.87
N ARG A 350 -6.64 15.59 5.76
CA ARG A 350 -6.48 15.09 4.39
C ARG A 350 -5.02 15.01 3.94
N CYS A 351 -4.10 15.45 4.78
CA CYS A 351 -2.67 15.46 4.53
C CYS A 351 -1.95 14.63 5.61
N GLU A 352 -0.73 14.22 5.30
CA GLU A 352 0.15 13.54 6.25
C GLU A 352 1.59 14.07 6.15
N VAL A 353 2.44 13.73 7.11
CA VAL A 353 3.90 13.85 6.99
C VAL A 353 4.52 12.46 6.82
N SER A 354 5.81 12.38 6.49
CA SER A 354 6.49 11.08 6.33
C SER A 354 6.41 10.20 7.58
N ASP A 355 6.45 10.80 8.77
CA ASP A 355 6.41 10.06 10.04
C ASP A 355 5.02 9.46 10.30
N VAL A 356 3.95 10.19 9.93
CA VAL A 356 2.57 9.70 9.98
C VAL A 356 2.38 8.50 9.06
N HIS A 357 2.90 8.60 7.83
CA HIS A 357 2.87 7.49 6.88
C HIS A 357 3.54 6.23 7.45
N THR A 358 4.75 6.38 7.98
CA THR A 358 5.51 5.31 8.61
C THR A 358 4.77 4.70 9.81
N ALA A 359 4.18 5.54 10.66
CA ALA A 359 3.40 5.10 11.81
C ALA A 359 2.14 4.30 11.41
N ARG A 360 1.45 4.69 10.34
CA ARG A 360 0.31 3.93 9.77
C ARG A 360 0.74 2.59 9.21
N VAL A 361 1.80 2.57 8.40
CA VAL A 361 2.37 1.33 7.83
C VAL A 361 2.79 0.36 8.93
N ALA A 362 3.48 0.84 9.97
CA ALA A 362 3.84 0.05 11.14
C ALA A 362 2.61 -0.51 11.86
N ALA A 363 1.59 0.32 12.12
CA ALA A 363 0.39 -0.11 12.80
C ALA A 363 -0.42 -1.13 11.98
N PHE A 364 -0.59 -0.95 10.66
CA PHE A 364 -1.21 -1.98 9.83
C PHE A 364 -0.43 -3.32 9.90
N ASN A 365 0.90 -3.29 9.90
CA ASN A 365 1.72 -4.51 10.03
C ASN A 365 1.60 -5.22 11.38
N GLU A 366 1.17 -4.51 12.43
CA GLU A 366 1.01 -5.02 13.79
C GLU A 366 -0.42 -5.48 14.12
N GLU A 367 -1.47 -4.84 13.57
CA GLU A 367 -2.89 -5.24 13.75
C GLU A 367 -3.12 -6.77 13.68
N PRO A 368 -2.68 -7.51 12.63
CA PRO A 368 -2.90 -8.96 12.56
C PRO A 368 -2.20 -9.73 13.69
N LEU A 369 -1.11 -9.21 14.27
CA LEU A 369 -0.38 -9.89 15.34
C LEU A 369 -1.13 -9.80 16.67
N PHE A 370 -1.81 -8.70 16.94
CA PHE A 370 -2.70 -8.59 18.10
C PHE A 370 -3.95 -9.46 17.95
N ILE A 371 -4.48 -9.62 16.72
CA ILE A 371 -5.51 -10.64 16.44
C ILE A 371 -4.99 -12.04 16.81
N THR A 372 -3.82 -12.45 16.31
CA THR A 372 -3.28 -13.79 16.61
C THR A 372 -2.89 -13.98 18.07
N ASP A 373 -2.30 -12.95 18.71
CA ASP A 373 -1.94 -12.96 20.13
C ASP A 373 -3.19 -13.22 20.98
N SER A 374 -4.30 -12.53 20.70
CA SER A 374 -5.56 -12.67 21.42
C SER A 374 -6.13 -14.09 21.39
N VAL A 375 -6.10 -14.75 20.24
CA VAL A 375 -6.61 -16.13 20.06
C VAL A 375 -5.74 -17.12 20.85
N VAL A 376 -4.41 -17.02 20.74
CA VAL A 376 -3.48 -17.89 21.47
C VAL A 376 -3.52 -17.61 22.97
N ARG A 377 -3.61 -16.34 23.38
CA ARG A 377 -3.65 -15.90 24.79
C ARG A 377 -4.89 -16.42 25.50
N ASN A 378 -6.06 -16.29 24.88
CA ASN A 378 -7.33 -16.76 25.40
C ASN A 378 -7.53 -18.29 25.28
N ASP A 379 -6.61 -19.00 24.61
CA ASP A 379 -6.73 -20.44 24.29
C ASP A 379 -8.03 -20.75 23.49
N GLU A 380 -8.36 -19.84 22.59
CA GLU A 380 -9.43 -20.01 21.61
C GLU A 380 -9.01 -21.01 20.51
N PRO A 381 -9.98 -21.65 19.81
CA PRO A 381 -9.68 -22.47 18.63
C PRO A 381 -8.78 -21.74 17.66
N TYR A 382 -7.63 -22.33 17.30
CA TYR A 382 -6.57 -21.62 16.58
C TYR A 382 -7.04 -20.97 15.28
N PHE A 383 -7.93 -21.62 14.52
CA PHE A 383 -8.45 -21.07 13.27
C PHE A 383 -9.38 -19.85 13.44
N ASN A 384 -9.70 -19.44 14.69
CA ASN A 384 -10.28 -18.14 14.97
C ASN A 384 -9.39 -16.99 14.47
N ILE A 385 -8.06 -17.17 14.32
CA ILE A 385 -7.21 -16.15 13.69
C ILE A 385 -7.66 -15.80 12.26
N LEU A 386 -8.35 -16.72 11.58
CA LEU A 386 -8.82 -16.56 10.20
C LEU A 386 -10.28 -16.10 10.12
N THR A 387 -11.08 -16.26 11.17
CA THR A 387 -12.54 -16.06 11.16
C THR A 387 -13.03 -14.99 12.15
N THR A 388 -12.25 -14.60 13.15
CA THR A 388 -12.69 -13.66 14.18
C THR A 388 -12.92 -12.25 13.62
N ARG A 389 -13.95 -11.58 14.14
CA ARG A 389 -14.21 -10.16 13.89
C ARG A 389 -13.47 -9.24 14.87
N ARG A 390 -12.91 -9.79 15.95
CA ARG A 390 -12.01 -9.05 16.84
C ARG A 390 -10.86 -8.44 16.04
N SER A 391 -10.56 -7.17 16.29
CA SER A 391 -9.34 -6.53 15.86
C SER A 391 -8.92 -5.47 16.88
N TYR A 392 -7.80 -4.80 16.61
CA TYR A 392 -7.18 -3.85 17.52
C TYR A 392 -6.79 -2.55 16.80
N VAL A 393 -6.89 -1.42 17.51
CA VAL A 393 -6.36 -0.12 17.05
C VAL A 393 -5.44 0.48 18.09
N ASN A 394 -4.34 1.08 17.63
CA ASN A 394 -3.55 2.05 18.38
C ASN A 394 -3.91 3.48 17.97
N GLY A 395 -3.20 4.48 18.48
CA GLY A 395 -3.40 5.89 18.14
C GLY A 395 -3.47 6.16 16.62
N PRO A 396 -2.45 5.78 15.84
CA PRO A 396 -2.45 5.95 14.38
C PRO A 396 -3.64 5.32 13.64
N LEU A 397 -4.07 4.10 13.98
CA LEU A 397 -5.22 3.46 13.31
C LEU A 397 -6.57 4.01 13.77
N SER A 398 -6.70 4.34 15.06
CA SER A 398 -7.90 4.99 15.61
C SER A 398 -8.14 6.33 14.93
N GLU A 399 -7.09 7.14 14.79
CA GLU A 399 -7.11 8.41 14.09
C GLU A 399 -7.51 8.22 12.61
N PHE A 400 -6.78 7.37 11.89
CA PHE A 400 -7.00 7.09 10.46
C PHE A 400 -8.43 6.64 10.16
N TYR A 401 -8.95 5.63 10.87
CA TYR A 401 -10.30 5.11 10.63
C TYR A 401 -11.40 6.12 11.03
N ARG A 402 -11.23 6.86 12.13
CA ARG A 402 -12.28 7.74 12.67
C ARG A 402 -12.39 9.07 11.92
N GLN A 403 -11.29 9.65 11.46
CA GLN A 403 -11.27 10.99 10.82
C GLN A 403 -11.75 11.01 9.36
N ARG A 404 -12.15 9.86 8.78
CA ARG A 404 -12.56 9.72 7.37
C ARG A 404 -11.55 10.38 6.41
N GLN A 405 -10.26 10.11 6.65
CA GLN A 405 -9.19 10.89 6.03
C GLN A 405 -9.20 10.84 4.51
N GLY A 406 -8.72 11.93 3.93
CA GLY A 406 -8.61 12.10 2.50
C GLY A 406 -7.93 10.91 1.82
N VAL A 407 -8.59 10.43 0.77
CA VAL A 407 -8.04 9.64 -0.33
C VAL A 407 -6.55 9.85 -0.65
N GLY A 408 -5.94 8.80 -1.18
CA GLY A 408 -4.75 8.94 -2.05
C GLY A 408 -3.62 7.98 -1.76
N VAL A 409 -3.35 7.74 -0.48
CA VAL A 409 -2.28 6.84 -0.03
C VAL A 409 -2.85 5.49 0.42
N PHE A 410 -3.89 5.52 1.25
CA PHE A 410 -4.51 4.33 1.85
C PHE A 410 -5.97 4.16 1.38
N SER A 411 -6.16 3.46 0.27
CA SER A 411 -7.46 2.91 -0.15
C SER A 411 -7.97 1.82 0.81
N VAL A 412 -8.50 2.22 1.96
CA VAL A 412 -9.00 1.33 3.03
C VAL A 412 -10.41 1.73 3.44
N LYS A 413 -11.32 0.76 3.59
CA LYS A 413 -12.63 1.00 4.21
C LYS A 413 -12.49 0.92 5.74
N ALA A 414 -13.04 1.87 6.48
CA ALA A 414 -13.11 1.78 7.94
C ALA A 414 -13.85 0.47 8.34
N PRO A 415 -13.25 -0.41 9.14
CA PRO A 415 -13.70 -1.81 9.30
C PRO A 415 -14.84 -1.99 10.32
N ALA A 416 -15.30 -0.89 10.90
CA ALA A 416 -16.46 -0.81 11.79
C ALA A 416 -17.00 0.63 11.81
N ASP A 417 -18.17 0.84 12.41
CA ASP A 417 -18.72 2.19 12.58
C ASP A 417 -17.94 3.03 13.61
N ASN A 418 -17.93 4.35 13.43
CA ASN A 418 -17.29 5.30 14.34
C ASN A 418 -17.85 5.26 15.78
N ALA A 419 -19.04 4.71 16.02
CA ALA A 419 -19.59 4.49 17.35
C ALA A 419 -18.89 3.34 18.12
N VAL A 420 -18.30 2.36 17.43
CA VAL A 420 -17.65 1.19 18.06
C VAL A 420 -16.13 1.20 17.95
N LEU A 421 -15.54 1.99 17.04
CA LEU A 421 -14.09 2.19 16.96
C LEU A 421 -13.56 2.94 18.20
N PRO A 422 -12.64 2.40 19.00
CA PRO A 422 -12.05 3.09 20.15
C PRO A 422 -11.42 4.42 19.73
N ALA A 423 -11.62 5.47 20.54
CA ALA A 423 -10.99 6.77 20.36
C ALA A 423 -9.67 6.80 21.14
N VAL A 424 -8.56 6.49 20.46
CA VAL A 424 -7.20 6.45 21.04
C VAL A 424 -6.46 7.70 20.58
N THR A 425 -5.75 8.36 21.50
CA THR A 425 -4.91 9.52 21.18
C THR A 425 -3.81 9.15 20.19
N TYR A 426 -3.59 9.96 19.15
CA TYR A 426 -2.65 9.67 18.06
C TYR A 426 -1.23 9.29 18.55
N ALA A 427 -0.73 9.96 19.59
CA ALA A 427 0.58 9.70 20.19
C ALA A 427 0.71 8.31 20.86
N SER A 428 -0.39 7.61 21.16
CA SER A 428 -0.39 6.30 21.80
C SER A 428 -0.12 5.18 20.78
N THR A 429 1.12 5.11 20.28
CA THR A 429 1.53 4.16 19.24
C THR A 429 1.63 2.71 19.73
N THR A 430 1.94 2.50 21.01
CA THR A 430 2.13 1.17 21.63
C THR A 430 0.92 0.65 22.41
N GLN A 431 -0.10 1.48 22.64
CA GLN A 431 -1.32 1.09 23.35
C GLN A 431 -2.36 0.60 22.34
N TRP A 432 -2.72 -0.68 22.43
CA TRP A 432 -3.69 -1.31 21.55
C TRP A 432 -5.04 -1.53 22.25
N SER A 433 -6.12 -1.09 21.61
CA SER A 433 -7.49 -1.21 22.11
C SER A 433 -8.31 -2.17 21.25
N GLU A 434 -8.97 -3.14 21.87
CA GLU A 434 -9.82 -4.12 21.19
C GLU A 434 -11.11 -3.48 20.64
N TYR A 435 -11.55 -3.95 19.48
CA TYR A 435 -12.88 -3.65 18.93
C TYR A 435 -13.40 -4.79 18.06
N VAL A 436 -14.68 -4.72 17.69
CA VAL A 436 -15.33 -5.72 16.83
C VAL A 436 -15.60 -5.10 15.45
N ARG A 437 -15.05 -5.71 14.41
CA ARG A 437 -15.28 -5.36 13.00
C ARG A 437 -16.67 -5.77 12.53
N ASP A 438 -17.15 -5.16 11.45
CA ASP A 438 -18.42 -5.52 10.83
C ASP A 438 -18.44 -6.98 10.33
N SER A 439 -19.63 -7.48 9.96
CA SER A 439 -19.84 -8.88 9.57
C SER A 439 -19.16 -9.30 8.26
N THR A 440 -18.51 -8.40 7.54
CA THR A 440 -17.83 -8.67 6.26
C THR A 440 -16.38 -9.11 6.46
N HIS A 441 -15.81 -8.81 7.64
CA HIS A 441 -14.45 -9.15 8.01
C HIS A 441 -14.30 -10.58 8.54
N SER A 442 -13.21 -11.23 8.14
CA SER A 442 -12.78 -12.57 8.55
C SER A 442 -11.30 -12.53 8.94
N GLY A 443 -11.03 -12.51 10.25
CA GLY A 443 -9.69 -12.64 10.84
C GLY A 443 -8.59 -11.80 10.19
N VAL A 444 -7.37 -12.35 10.16
CA VAL A 444 -6.21 -11.72 9.50
C VAL A 444 -6.39 -11.59 7.98
N LEU A 445 -7.18 -12.46 7.35
CA LEU A 445 -7.40 -12.56 5.89
C LEU A 445 -8.10 -11.33 5.27
N THR A 446 -8.59 -10.42 6.12
CA THR A 446 -9.30 -9.18 5.74
C THR A 446 -8.72 -7.95 6.47
N THR A 447 -7.53 -8.08 7.06
CA THR A 447 -6.76 -6.92 7.54
C THR A 447 -6.14 -6.17 6.35
N PRO A 448 -5.92 -4.85 6.44
CA PRO A 448 -5.20 -4.11 5.40
C PRO A 448 -3.80 -4.67 5.15
N ALA A 449 -3.13 -5.20 6.18
CA ALA A 449 -1.84 -5.89 6.03
C ALA A 449 -1.90 -7.01 4.98
N PHE A 450 -2.85 -7.94 5.13
CA PHE A 450 -3.02 -9.05 4.20
C PHE A 450 -3.47 -8.56 2.82
N LEU A 451 -4.45 -7.66 2.77
CA LEU A 451 -5.06 -7.20 1.51
C LEU A 451 -4.11 -6.37 0.63
N TYR A 452 -3.16 -5.62 1.24
CA TYR A 452 -2.08 -4.92 0.53
C TYR A 452 -0.86 -5.78 0.24
N ARG A 453 -0.48 -6.70 1.15
CA ARG A 453 0.65 -7.62 0.92
C ARG A 453 0.36 -8.56 -0.25
N PHE A 454 -0.90 -8.98 -0.38
CA PHE A 454 -1.42 -9.86 -1.41
C PHE A 454 -2.47 -9.11 -2.25
N PRO A 455 -2.02 -8.27 -3.20
CA PRO A 455 -2.88 -7.27 -3.83
C PRO A 455 -3.90 -7.84 -4.84
N THR A 456 -3.76 -9.09 -5.28
CA THR A 456 -4.70 -9.73 -6.22
C THR A 456 -5.37 -10.94 -5.59
N GLN A 457 -6.55 -11.34 -6.08
CA GLN A 457 -7.25 -12.52 -5.57
C GLN A 457 -6.38 -13.78 -5.69
N ARG A 458 -5.61 -13.90 -6.78
CA ARG A 458 -4.65 -14.98 -7.00
C ARG A 458 -3.51 -14.98 -5.97
N ALA A 459 -2.99 -13.80 -5.59
CA ALA A 459 -1.97 -13.69 -4.56
C ALA A 459 -2.52 -14.06 -3.17
N ARG A 460 -3.77 -13.67 -2.85
CA ARG A 460 -4.47 -14.02 -1.59
C ARG A 460 -4.68 -15.53 -1.48
N VAL A 461 -5.07 -16.17 -2.57
CA VAL A 461 -5.18 -17.64 -2.68
C VAL A 461 -3.82 -18.32 -2.50
N ASN A 462 -2.78 -17.85 -3.20
CA ASN A 462 -1.45 -18.44 -3.08
C ASN A 462 -0.92 -18.38 -1.64
N GLU A 463 -1.03 -17.24 -0.98
CA GLU A 463 -0.64 -17.12 0.43
C GLU A 463 -1.46 -18.04 1.32
N PHE A 464 -2.79 -18.07 1.16
CA PHE A 464 -3.64 -18.93 1.98
C PHE A 464 -3.28 -20.41 1.84
N TYR A 465 -3.00 -20.86 0.61
CA TYR A 465 -2.57 -22.23 0.32
C TYR A 465 -1.18 -22.52 0.89
N GLU A 466 -0.24 -21.58 0.77
CA GLU A 466 1.12 -21.74 1.27
C GLU A 466 1.14 -21.76 2.80
N ALA A 467 0.58 -20.74 3.46
CA ALA A 467 0.61 -20.54 4.90
C ALA A 467 -0.21 -21.61 5.64
N PHE A 468 -1.47 -21.84 5.22
CA PHE A 468 -2.45 -22.62 6.00
C PHE A 468 -2.79 -24.00 5.44
N LEU A 469 -2.51 -24.28 4.15
CA LEU A 469 -2.71 -25.62 3.57
C LEU A 469 -1.40 -26.35 3.26
N CYS A 470 -0.26 -25.67 3.35
CA CYS A 470 1.07 -26.18 3.01
C CYS A 470 1.12 -26.72 1.56
N LYS A 471 0.40 -26.05 0.66
CA LYS A 471 0.28 -26.37 -0.77
C LYS A 471 0.79 -25.19 -1.61
N HIS A 472 1.38 -25.45 -2.76
CA HIS A 472 1.81 -24.44 -3.72
C HIS A 472 1.24 -24.75 -5.11
N PHE A 473 0.96 -23.71 -5.89
CA PHE A 473 0.54 -23.88 -7.29
C PHE A 473 1.77 -23.99 -8.18
N ALA A 474 2.10 -25.20 -8.59
CA ALA A 474 3.14 -25.50 -9.57
C ALA A 474 2.54 -26.38 -10.68
N PRO A 475 2.97 -26.23 -11.94
CA PRO A 475 2.59 -27.17 -13.00
C PRO A 475 3.12 -28.57 -12.69
N ALA A 476 2.46 -29.61 -13.21
CA ALA A 476 2.96 -30.97 -13.11
C ALA A 476 4.32 -31.11 -13.84
N ALA A 477 5.18 -32.02 -13.38
CA ALA A 477 6.55 -32.17 -13.90
C ALA A 477 6.60 -32.60 -15.38
N ASP A 478 5.51 -33.19 -15.88
CA ASP A 478 5.27 -33.63 -17.25
C ASP A 478 4.37 -32.66 -18.05
N ALA A 479 3.94 -31.54 -17.45
CA ALA A 479 3.06 -30.58 -18.12
C ALA A 479 3.80 -29.83 -19.24
N SER A 480 3.45 -30.12 -20.49
CA SER A 480 3.82 -29.29 -21.63
C SER A 480 2.82 -28.15 -21.83
N LEU A 481 3.33 -26.95 -22.12
CA LEU A 481 2.51 -25.88 -22.68
C LEU A 481 2.28 -26.17 -24.18
N PRO A 482 1.07 -25.91 -24.71
CA PRO A 482 0.81 -26.03 -26.14
C PRO A 482 1.61 -24.98 -26.93
N PRO A 483 1.80 -25.17 -28.26
CA PRO A 483 2.45 -24.19 -29.12
C PRO A 483 1.81 -22.79 -28.98
N PRO A 484 2.59 -21.68 -29.07
CA PRO A 484 2.05 -20.33 -28.87
C PRO A 484 0.91 -19.95 -29.81
N ASP A 485 0.88 -20.52 -31.01
CA ASP A 485 -0.11 -20.31 -32.06
C ASP A 485 -1.37 -21.20 -31.93
N ASP A 486 -1.39 -22.14 -30.99
CA ASP A 486 -2.57 -22.99 -30.73
C ASP A 486 -3.80 -22.14 -30.42
N ALA A 487 -4.92 -22.45 -31.06
CA ALA A 487 -6.19 -21.76 -30.88
C ALA A 487 -6.67 -21.78 -29.41
N CYS A 488 -6.28 -22.79 -28.63
CA CYS A 488 -6.63 -22.90 -27.22
C CYS A 488 -6.05 -21.75 -26.37
N ASN A 489 -4.95 -21.11 -26.80
CA ASN A 489 -4.38 -19.94 -26.11
C ASN A 489 -5.28 -18.69 -26.18
N ARG A 490 -6.30 -18.70 -27.04
CA ARG A 490 -7.25 -17.59 -27.23
C ARG A 490 -8.42 -17.58 -26.22
N GLU A 491 -8.60 -18.66 -25.46
CA GLU A 491 -9.59 -18.74 -24.36
C GLU A 491 -9.18 -17.78 -23.23
N ASN A 492 -9.92 -16.71 -22.97
CA ASN A 492 -9.53 -15.72 -21.94
C ASN A 492 -9.77 -16.22 -20.51
N ASN A 493 -10.69 -17.17 -20.30
CA ASN A 493 -10.89 -17.76 -18.99
C ASN A 493 -9.77 -18.76 -18.68
N LEU A 494 -8.81 -18.35 -17.83
CA LEU A 494 -7.67 -19.20 -17.48
C LEU A 494 -8.05 -20.52 -16.80
N ALA A 495 -9.25 -20.62 -16.19
CA ALA A 495 -9.75 -21.89 -15.64
C ALA A 495 -10.15 -22.90 -16.73
N LYS A 496 -10.34 -22.45 -17.98
CA LYS A 496 -10.60 -23.27 -19.17
C LYS A 496 -9.37 -23.37 -20.09
N ARG A 497 -8.54 -22.32 -20.18
CA ARG A 497 -7.37 -22.25 -21.08
C ARG A 497 -6.41 -23.43 -20.85
N CYS A 498 -6.03 -24.07 -21.94
CA CYS A 498 -5.01 -25.11 -22.01
C CYS A 498 -3.70 -24.70 -21.29
N GLY A 499 -3.09 -25.63 -20.56
CA GLY A 499 -1.88 -25.39 -19.76
C GLY A 499 -2.06 -24.50 -18.51
N CYS A 500 -3.10 -23.66 -18.46
CA CYS A 500 -3.42 -22.80 -17.31
C CYS A 500 -4.45 -23.43 -16.36
N ASN A 501 -5.43 -24.15 -16.94
CA ASN A 501 -6.56 -24.75 -16.23
C ASN A 501 -6.16 -25.63 -15.04
N TYR A 502 -5.04 -26.36 -15.11
CA TYR A 502 -4.51 -27.19 -14.02
C TYR A 502 -4.45 -26.45 -12.67
N CYS A 503 -3.95 -25.22 -12.65
CA CYS A 503 -3.94 -24.37 -11.46
C CYS A 503 -5.22 -23.53 -11.36
N HIS A 504 -5.63 -22.88 -12.46
CA HIS A 504 -6.67 -21.85 -12.43
C HIS A 504 -8.08 -22.38 -12.17
N ALA A 505 -8.38 -23.64 -12.48
CA ALA A 505 -9.64 -24.28 -12.08
C ALA A 505 -9.82 -24.37 -10.55
N THR A 506 -8.72 -24.29 -9.78
CA THR A 506 -8.77 -24.15 -8.31
C THR A 506 -8.61 -22.69 -7.86
N ILE A 507 -7.70 -21.94 -8.49
CA ILE A 507 -7.39 -20.56 -8.06
C ILE A 507 -8.56 -19.61 -8.25
N GLU A 508 -9.23 -19.59 -9.41
CA GLU A 508 -10.28 -18.59 -9.66
C GLU A 508 -11.51 -18.78 -8.75
N PRO A 509 -12.07 -20.01 -8.57
CA PRO A 509 -13.17 -20.25 -7.62
C PRO A 509 -12.81 -19.95 -6.17
N THR A 510 -11.55 -20.16 -5.77
CA THR A 510 -11.08 -19.83 -4.43
C THR A 510 -10.90 -18.32 -4.24
N GLY A 511 -10.36 -17.64 -5.25
CA GLY A 511 -10.14 -16.19 -5.26
C GLY A 511 -11.44 -15.41 -5.16
N ALA A 512 -12.55 -15.99 -5.63
CA ALA A 512 -13.90 -15.47 -5.44
C ALA A 512 -14.25 -15.21 -3.97
N HIS A 513 -13.66 -15.92 -2.99
CA HIS A 513 -13.89 -15.63 -1.56
C HIS A 513 -13.43 -14.25 -1.09
N TRP A 514 -12.56 -13.57 -1.84
CA TRP A 514 -12.23 -12.16 -1.61
C TRP A 514 -12.90 -11.24 -2.65
N GLY A 515 -13.93 -11.73 -3.35
CA GLY A 515 -14.56 -11.03 -4.48
C GLY A 515 -15.23 -9.70 -4.13
N ARG A 516 -15.55 -9.48 -2.84
CA ARG A 516 -16.02 -8.21 -2.27
C ARG A 516 -14.90 -7.31 -1.74
N TYR A 517 -13.62 -7.69 -1.86
CA TYR A 517 -12.47 -6.85 -1.53
C TYR A 517 -11.71 -6.51 -2.80
N ALA A 518 -11.64 -5.22 -3.14
CA ALA A 518 -10.98 -4.75 -4.33
C ALA A 518 -9.49 -5.17 -4.39
N GLU A 519 -8.96 -5.31 -5.60
CA GLU A 519 -7.54 -5.55 -5.80
C GLU A 519 -6.73 -4.27 -5.54
N ARG A 520 -5.45 -4.44 -5.18
CA ARG A 520 -4.46 -3.38 -4.88
C ARG A 520 -4.92 -2.37 -3.81
N SER A 521 -5.86 -2.78 -2.95
CA SER A 521 -6.46 -1.96 -1.90
C SER A 521 -7.04 -2.84 -0.79
N ALA A 522 -7.46 -2.22 0.30
CA ALA A 522 -8.26 -2.83 1.36
C ALA A 522 -9.68 -2.20 1.40
N LEU A 523 -10.25 -1.90 0.24
CA LEU A 523 -11.62 -1.42 0.10
C LEU A 523 -12.59 -2.62 0.05
N PHE A 524 -13.57 -2.63 0.94
CA PHE A 524 -14.73 -3.49 0.83
C PHE A 524 -15.77 -2.89 -0.11
N LEU A 525 -16.19 -3.66 -1.11
CA LEU A 525 -17.14 -3.32 -2.17
C LEU A 525 -18.56 -3.72 -1.75
N SER A 526 -19.13 -2.97 -0.80
CA SER A 526 -20.46 -3.20 -0.24
C SER A 526 -21.54 -3.25 -1.33
N PRO A 527 -22.46 -4.25 -1.34
CA PRO A 527 -23.47 -4.42 -2.38
C PRO A 527 -24.32 -3.18 -2.69
N ASP A 528 -24.59 -2.32 -1.71
CA ASP A 528 -25.42 -1.11 -1.88
C ASP A 528 -24.71 -0.01 -2.70
N GLN A 529 -23.38 0.08 -2.60
CA GLN A 529 -22.55 1.03 -3.34
C GLN A 529 -21.95 0.41 -4.60
N PHE A 530 -21.69 -0.90 -4.54
CA PHE A 530 -21.09 -1.71 -5.59
C PHE A 530 -22.00 -2.92 -5.86
N PRO A 531 -23.15 -2.72 -6.54
CA PRO A 531 -24.04 -3.82 -6.92
C PRO A 531 -23.34 -4.77 -7.89
N ARG A 532 -23.82 -6.03 -7.97
CA ARG A 532 -23.29 -7.07 -8.87
C ARG A 532 -23.20 -6.60 -10.33
N LEU A 533 -24.19 -5.83 -10.78
CA LEU A 533 -24.27 -5.16 -12.07
C LEU A 533 -24.47 -3.66 -11.81
N ASP A 534 -23.61 -2.82 -12.37
CA ASP A 534 -23.84 -1.38 -12.44
C ASP A 534 -24.24 -0.98 -13.88
N VAL A 535 -25.42 -0.37 -13.99
CA VAL A 535 -26.03 0.03 -15.28
C VAL A 535 -25.26 1.17 -15.92
N LYS A 536 -24.80 2.16 -15.15
CA LYS A 536 -24.00 3.28 -15.67
C LYS A 536 -22.69 2.77 -16.24
N CYS A 537 -21.99 1.90 -15.52
CA CYS A 537 -20.71 1.34 -15.98
C CYS A 537 -20.91 0.46 -17.23
N ARG A 538 -21.97 -0.36 -17.29
CA ARG A 538 -22.32 -1.12 -18.51
C ARG A 538 -22.54 -0.18 -19.70
N ASP A 539 -23.38 0.83 -19.54
CA ASP A 539 -23.81 1.69 -20.65
C ASP A 539 -22.65 2.56 -21.14
N CYS A 540 -21.78 3.01 -20.23
CA CYS A 540 -20.50 3.65 -20.59
C CYS A 540 -19.56 2.71 -21.36
N ALA A 541 -19.40 1.45 -20.92
CA ALA A 541 -18.57 0.46 -21.60
C ALA A 541 -19.08 0.16 -23.03
N LEU A 542 -20.40 0.05 -23.21
CA LEU A 542 -21.04 -0.13 -24.53
C LEU A 542 -20.81 1.07 -25.46
N ASN A 543 -20.72 2.29 -24.91
CA ASN A 543 -20.37 3.51 -25.64
C ASN A 543 -18.86 3.70 -25.86
N GLY A 544 -18.01 2.77 -25.40
CA GLY A 544 -16.55 2.87 -25.47
C GLY A 544 -15.92 3.83 -24.46
N ASP A 545 -16.71 4.41 -23.54
CA ASP A 545 -16.20 5.29 -22.48
C ASP A 545 -15.69 4.47 -21.29
N THR A 546 -14.40 4.15 -21.33
CA THR A 546 -13.67 3.51 -20.23
C THR A 546 -13.23 4.48 -19.13
N GLY A 547 -13.48 5.79 -19.29
CA GLY A 547 -13.18 6.85 -18.31
C GLY A 547 -14.36 7.27 -17.43
N CYS A 548 -15.49 6.56 -17.53
CA CYS A 548 -16.78 6.88 -16.91
C CYS A 548 -16.79 6.76 -15.36
N GLY A 549 -16.14 7.69 -14.67
CA GLY A 549 -16.11 7.74 -13.21
C GLY A 549 -15.11 6.76 -12.57
N GLY A 550 -14.76 7.01 -11.31
CA GLY A 550 -13.76 6.22 -10.58
C GLY A 550 -14.28 4.84 -10.15
N GLU A 551 -15.58 4.75 -9.85
CA GLU A 551 -16.28 3.55 -9.44
C GLU A 551 -16.28 2.47 -10.53
N CYS A 552 -16.40 2.85 -11.80
CA CYS A 552 -16.37 1.92 -12.94
C CYS A 552 -14.99 1.24 -13.13
N SER A 553 -13.94 1.70 -12.44
CA SER A 553 -12.68 0.93 -12.34
C SER A 553 -12.83 -0.44 -11.67
N GLN A 554 -13.91 -0.69 -10.92
CA GLN A 554 -14.21 -1.98 -10.27
C GLN A 554 -15.05 -2.93 -11.16
N TYR A 555 -15.49 -2.44 -12.32
CA TYR A 555 -16.44 -3.12 -13.22
C TYR A 555 -15.77 -3.57 -14.53
N VAL A 556 -16.36 -4.55 -15.20
CA VAL A 556 -15.90 -5.00 -16.53
C VAL A 556 -16.27 -3.93 -17.56
N MET A 557 -15.30 -3.11 -17.95
CA MET A 557 -15.48 -1.98 -18.89
C MET A 557 -15.06 -2.31 -20.34
N GLN A 558 -14.55 -3.51 -20.59
CA GLN A 558 -14.04 -3.95 -21.89
C GLN A 558 -14.30 -5.45 -22.06
N ALA A 559 -14.55 -5.87 -23.30
CA ALA A 559 -14.80 -7.25 -23.68
C ALA A 559 -13.74 -7.73 -24.68
N PHE A 560 -13.25 -8.96 -24.48
CA PHE A 560 -12.26 -9.62 -25.35
C PHE A 560 -12.79 -10.93 -25.95
N ASP A 561 -14.00 -11.33 -25.58
CA ASP A 561 -14.76 -12.49 -26.07
C ASP A 561 -16.26 -12.30 -25.75
N GLY A 562 -17.09 -13.31 -26.07
CA GLY A 562 -18.53 -13.30 -25.82
C GLY A 562 -18.91 -13.32 -24.33
N ASP A 563 -18.17 -14.07 -23.50
CA ASP A 563 -18.42 -14.13 -22.05
C ASP A 563 -18.14 -12.78 -21.39
N GLY A 564 -17.06 -12.09 -21.80
CA GLY A 564 -16.73 -10.73 -21.39
C GLY A 564 -17.72 -9.67 -21.90
N ALA A 565 -18.23 -9.83 -23.13
CA ALA A 565 -19.28 -8.96 -23.67
C ALA A 565 -20.60 -9.09 -22.87
N ASN A 566 -20.97 -10.32 -22.52
CA ASN A 566 -22.11 -10.60 -21.63
C ASN A 566 -21.87 -10.12 -20.17
N SER A 567 -20.62 -9.85 -19.81
CA SER A 567 -20.22 -9.42 -18.46
C SER A 567 -20.02 -7.90 -18.32
N LEU A 568 -20.24 -7.09 -19.37
CA LEU A 568 -20.05 -5.64 -19.29
C LEU A 568 -20.88 -5.02 -18.16
N GLY A 569 -20.23 -4.19 -17.35
CA GLY A 569 -20.82 -3.61 -16.14
C GLY A 569 -21.07 -4.57 -14.98
N LEU A 570 -20.67 -5.85 -15.06
CA LEU A 570 -20.55 -6.70 -13.86
C LEU A 570 -19.32 -6.29 -13.05
N LEU A 571 -19.37 -6.47 -11.73
CA LEU A 571 -18.17 -6.37 -10.90
C LEU A 571 -17.10 -7.36 -11.42
N LYS A 572 -15.85 -6.91 -11.53
CA LYS A 572 -14.75 -7.69 -12.16
C LYS A 572 -14.58 -9.10 -11.58
N THR A 573 -14.93 -9.29 -10.31
CA THR A 573 -14.81 -10.56 -9.59
C THR A 573 -15.89 -11.60 -9.96
N TYR A 574 -16.96 -11.19 -10.65
CA TYR A 574 -17.98 -12.08 -11.23
C TYR A 574 -17.61 -12.56 -12.64
N LEU A 575 -16.59 -11.97 -13.28
CA LEU A 575 -16.17 -12.35 -14.62
C LEU A 575 -15.75 -13.82 -14.66
N TYR A 576 -16.34 -14.55 -15.62
CA TYR A 576 -16.19 -16.00 -15.81
C TYR A 576 -16.56 -16.87 -14.60
N ARG A 577 -17.36 -16.37 -13.63
CA ARG A 577 -17.83 -17.19 -12.50
C ARG A 577 -19.09 -17.98 -12.87
N THR A 578 -19.22 -19.18 -12.30
CA THR A 578 -20.48 -19.93 -12.31
C THR A 578 -21.40 -19.48 -11.17
N ALA A 579 -22.70 -19.75 -11.25
CA ALA A 579 -23.66 -19.38 -10.20
C ALA A 579 -23.38 -20.02 -8.82
N ASP A 580 -22.63 -21.13 -8.77
CA ASP A 580 -22.14 -21.71 -7.51
C ASP A 580 -20.89 -21.01 -6.99
N GLU A 581 -20.00 -20.53 -7.87
CA GLU A 581 -18.82 -19.75 -7.50
C GLU A 581 -19.17 -18.34 -7.05
N GLU A 582 -20.23 -17.73 -7.58
CA GLU A 582 -20.75 -16.44 -7.10
C GLU A 582 -21.12 -16.48 -5.61
N LYS A 583 -21.52 -17.65 -5.07
CA LYS A 583 -21.80 -17.82 -3.64
C LYS A 583 -20.55 -17.65 -2.77
N ASN A 584 -19.35 -17.90 -3.32
CA ASN A 584 -18.10 -17.66 -2.61
C ASN A 584 -17.85 -16.15 -2.41
N ILE A 585 -18.29 -15.31 -3.37
CA ILE A 585 -18.15 -13.85 -3.32
C ILE A 585 -18.90 -13.26 -2.13
N GLU A 586 -20.15 -13.66 -1.94
CA GLU A 586 -20.97 -13.19 -0.81
C GLU A 586 -20.65 -13.93 0.50
N GLY A 587 -20.18 -15.19 0.43
CA GLY A 587 -19.76 -15.97 1.60
C GLY A 587 -18.43 -15.53 2.24
N GLY A 588 -17.61 -14.75 1.51
CA GLY A 588 -16.36 -14.18 1.98
C GLY A 588 -15.28 -15.21 2.36
N PRO A 589 -14.15 -14.77 2.94
CA PRO A 589 -13.07 -15.67 3.36
C PRO A 589 -13.48 -16.59 4.53
N GLN A 590 -14.49 -16.22 5.32
CA GLN A 590 -15.01 -17.07 6.40
C GLN A 590 -15.68 -18.36 5.87
N ALA A 591 -16.28 -18.31 4.67
CA ALA A 591 -16.78 -19.52 4.01
C ALA A 591 -15.63 -20.43 3.54
N LEU A 592 -14.53 -19.87 3.04
CA LEU A 592 -13.33 -20.63 2.66
C LEU A 592 -12.74 -21.38 3.87
N VAL A 593 -12.55 -20.69 5.00
CA VAL A 593 -11.96 -21.31 6.20
C VAL A 593 -12.80 -22.48 6.68
N ARG A 594 -14.13 -22.30 6.81
CA ARG A 594 -15.05 -23.38 7.22
C ARG A 594 -14.92 -24.61 6.33
N ARG A 595 -14.92 -24.41 5.01
CA ARG A 595 -14.76 -25.49 4.01
C ARG A 595 -13.42 -26.22 4.12
N MET A 596 -12.35 -25.52 4.50
CA MET A 596 -11.01 -26.11 4.63
C MET A 596 -10.77 -26.80 5.99
N MET A 597 -11.57 -26.48 7.01
CA MET A 597 -11.62 -27.27 8.25
C MET A 597 -12.28 -28.64 8.00
N GLU A 598 -13.29 -28.71 7.13
CA GLU A 598 -13.99 -29.97 6.79
C GLU A 598 -13.07 -31.02 6.12
N THR A 599 -11.97 -30.62 5.48
CA THR A 599 -11.02 -31.55 4.83
C THR A 599 -9.87 -32.03 5.73
N GLY A 600 -9.71 -31.42 6.91
CA GLY A 600 -8.57 -31.64 7.79
C GLY A 600 -7.22 -31.10 7.26
N ASP A 601 -7.22 -30.32 6.17
CA ASP A 601 -5.97 -29.82 5.57
C ASP A 601 -5.30 -28.74 6.44
N LEU A 602 -6.11 -27.87 7.06
CA LEU A 602 -5.62 -26.81 7.93
C LEU A 602 -4.87 -27.40 9.14
N GLU A 603 -5.41 -28.46 9.73
CA GLU A 603 -4.83 -29.19 10.85
C GLU A 603 -3.50 -29.82 10.45
N ARG A 604 -3.46 -30.56 9.34
CA ARG A 604 -2.23 -31.20 8.83
C ARG A 604 -1.14 -30.17 8.55
N CYS A 605 -1.47 -29.02 7.98
CA CYS A 605 -0.48 -27.97 7.77
C CYS A 605 -0.05 -27.30 9.08
N THR A 606 -0.98 -27.03 10.00
CA THR A 606 -0.66 -26.43 11.31
C THR A 606 0.30 -27.31 12.10
N VAL A 607 0.09 -28.64 12.12
CA VAL A 607 1.03 -29.60 12.71
C VAL A 607 2.41 -29.50 12.07
N LYS A 608 2.50 -29.46 10.73
CA LYS A 608 3.78 -29.30 10.01
C LYS A 608 4.47 -27.97 10.30
N ARG A 609 3.72 -26.88 10.43
CA ARG A 609 4.24 -25.53 10.76
C ARG A 609 4.79 -25.47 12.18
N ILE A 610 4.06 -25.98 13.16
CA ILE A 610 4.49 -26.02 14.56
C ILE A 610 5.67 -26.99 14.74
N TRP A 611 5.65 -28.16 14.08
CA TRP A 611 6.80 -29.05 14.03
C TRP A 611 8.07 -28.33 13.52
N ASN A 612 7.95 -27.59 12.41
CA ASN A 612 9.09 -26.89 11.83
C ASN A 612 9.59 -25.71 12.70
N GLU A 613 8.70 -25.02 13.42
CA GLU A 613 9.09 -23.97 14.37
C GLU A 613 9.89 -24.55 15.54
N PHE A 614 9.43 -25.64 16.16
CA PHE A 614 10.02 -26.20 17.38
C PHE A 614 11.18 -27.19 17.15
N LEU A 615 11.23 -27.89 16.01
CA LEU A 615 12.37 -28.77 15.67
C LEU A 615 13.34 -28.11 14.67
N GLY A 616 13.05 -26.91 14.17
CA GLY A 616 13.90 -26.20 13.19
C GLY A 616 14.00 -26.88 11.82
N ARG A 617 13.25 -27.95 11.57
CA ARG A 617 13.26 -28.74 10.32
C ARG A 617 11.90 -29.31 9.98
N ALA A 618 11.70 -29.63 8.70
CA ALA A 618 10.51 -30.34 8.23
C ALA A 618 10.44 -31.78 8.77
N MET A 619 9.22 -32.32 8.83
CA MET A 619 8.97 -33.74 9.15
C MET A 619 9.49 -34.64 8.02
N THR A 620 10.34 -35.61 8.36
CA THR A 620 10.73 -36.70 7.47
C THR A 620 9.51 -37.57 7.09
N ALA A 621 9.65 -38.43 6.06
CA ALA A 621 8.57 -39.33 5.66
C ALA A 621 8.12 -40.26 6.80
N GLU A 622 9.06 -40.75 7.62
CA GLU A 622 8.75 -41.60 8.76
C GLU A 622 8.09 -40.82 9.90
N GLU A 623 8.54 -39.60 10.22
CA GLU A 623 7.86 -38.75 11.20
C GLU A 623 6.44 -38.36 10.75
N GLN A 624 6.20 -38.18 9.45
CA GLN A 624 4.85 -37.98 8.92
C GLN A 624 3.99 -39.24 9.09
N ARG A 625 4.56 -40.45 8.93
CA ARG A 625 3.86 -41.72 9.19
C ARG A 625 3.52 -41.92 10.67
N LEU A 626 4.41 -41.52 11.58
CA LEU A 626 4.28 -41.74 13.03
C LEU A 626 3.42 -40.67 13.74
N TYR A 627 3.64 -39.39 13.44
CA TYR A 627 3.07 -38.30 14.26
C TYR A 627 1.99 -37.49 13.55
N LEU A 628 2.08 -37.25 12.24
CA LEU A 628 1.24 -36.25 11.57
C LEU A 628 -0.25 -36.57 11.69
N GLN A 629 -0.65 -37.83 11.49
CA GLN A 629 -2.06 -38.23 11.59
C GLN A 629 -2.58 -38.05 13.02
N THR A 630 -1.86 -38.58 14.02
CA THR A 630 -2.25 -38.52 15.43
C THR A 630 -2.33 -37.08 15.92
N LEU A 631 -1.28 -36.27 15.73
CA LEU A 631 -1.26 -34.87 16.13
C LEU A 631 -2.36 -34.05 15.44
N SER A 632 -2.67 -34.31 14.16
CA SER A 632 -3.74 -33.60 13.46
C SER A 632 -5.12 -33.96 14.02
N GLN A 633 -5.35 -35.24 14.32
CA GLN A 633 -6.61 -35.71 14.90
C GLN A 633 -6.79 -35.21 16.33
N ASP A 634 -5.74 -35.22 17.14
CA ASP A 634 -5.81 -34.80 18.54
C ASP A 634 -5.90 -33.27 18.66
N PHE A 635 -5.25 -32.52 17.76
CA PHE A 635 -5.47 -31.07 17.62
C PHE A 635 -6.95 -30.75 17.29
N ALA A 636 -7.56 -31.47 16.34
CA ALA A 636 -8.98 -31.30 16.02
C ALA A 636 -9.92 -31.68 17.19
N LYS A 637 -9.65 -32.79 17.88
CA LYS A 637 -10.42 -33.23 19.06
C LYS A 637 -10.29 -32.26 20.23
N ASN A 638 -9.10 -31.68 20.43
CA ASN A 638 -8.82 -30.72 21.50
C ASN A 638 -9.17 -29.28 21.11
N ASN A 639 -10.32 -29.10 20.43
CA ASN A 639 -10.90 -27.80 20.07
C ASN A 639 -9.92 -26.86 19.35
N HIS A 640 -8.97 -27.42 18.57
CA HIS A 640 -7.89 -26.69 17.90
C HIS A 640 -7.04 -25.80 18.84
N SER A 641 -6.83 -26.20 20.11
CA SER A 641 -5.91 -25.47 21.02
C SER A 641 -4.47 -25.55 20.50
N LEU A 642 -3.93 -24.39 20.12
CA LEU A 642 -2.54 -24.29 19.67
C LEU A 642 -1.55 -24.63 20.79
N LYS A 643 -1.83 -24.20 22.02
CA LYS A 643 -1.03 -24.53 23.20
C LYS A 643 -1.00 -26.04 23.43
N GLY A 644 -2.13 -26.73 23.28
CA GLY A 644 -2.19 -28.19 23.35
C GLY A 644 -1.34 -28.88 22.28
N LEU A 645 -1.37 -28.39 21.03
CA LEU A 645 -0.51 -28.92 19.96
C LEU A 645 0.99 -28.67 20.24
N ILE A 646 1.36 -27.47 20.68
CA ILE A 646 2.75 -27.13 21.05
C ILE A 646 3.22 -28.05 22.17
N GLU A 647 2.41 -28.24 23.23
CA GLU A 647 2.70 -29.17 24.31
C GLU A 647 2.97 -30.60 23.79
N GLN A 648 2.11 -31.13 22.93
CA GLN A 648 2.30 -32.47 22.34
C GLN A 648 3.59 -32.57 21.51
N VAL A 649 3.93 -31.54 20.73
CA VAL A 649 5.15 -31.50 19.90
C VAL A 649 6.40 -31.48 20.78
N VAL A 650 6.50 -30.57 21.76
CA VAL A 650 7.71 -30.46 22.62
C VAL A 650 7.80 -31.57 23.67
N MET A 651 6.71 -32.27 23.96
CA MET A 651 6.72 -33.45 24.83
C MET A 651 6.93 -34.76 24.07
N SER A 652 6.95 -34.73 22.73
CA SER A 652 7.25 -35.90 21.90
C SER A 652 8.67 -36.43 22.14
N ASP A 653 8.89 -37.71 21.81
CA ASP A 653 10.23 -38.28 21.79
C ASP A 653 11.07 -37.72 20.64
N ALA A 654 10.46 -37.33 19.52
CA ALA A 654 11.13 -36.69 18.38
C ALA A 654 11.85 -35.38 18.75
N TYR A 655 11.19 -34.48 19.50
CA TYR A 655 11.79 -33.25 20.01
C TYR A 655 12.96 -33.50 20.99
N ARG A 656 13.03 -34.71 21.57
CA ARG A 656 14.03 -35.16 22.53
C ARG A 656 15.12 -36.04 21.90
N ARG A 657 15.19 -36.15 20.57
CA ARG A 657 16.29 -36.85 19.88
C ARG A 657 17.47 -35.92 19.65
N ILE A 658 18.64 -36.52 19.50
CA ILE A 658 19.81 -35.87 18.90
C ILE A 658 19.98 -36.59 17.57
N ASP A 659 19.67 -35.89 16.47
CA ASP A 659 20.10 -36.24 15.11
C ASP A 659 21.58 -35.86 14.88
#